data_AF-A0A9Q9S573-F1
#
_entry.id   AF-A0A9Q9S573-F1
#
_cell.length_a   1.000
_cell.length_b   1.000
_cell.length_c   1.000
_cell.angle_alpha   90.00
_cell.angle_beta   90.00
_cell.angle_gamma   90.00
#
_symmetry.space_group_name_H-M   'P 1'
#
loop_
_entity.id
_entity.type
_entity.pdbx_description
1 polymer ?
#
loop_
_entity_poly.entity_id
_entity_poly.type
_entity_poly.pdbx_seq_one_letter_code
_entity_poly.pdbx_strand_id
1 'polypeptide(L)'
;MSFQETIDELEYSHIQEPSIAEYEQQITPTESPIIQTLKDIPMPSKALSFVRPEAAFTALPGAADAESSPFARLGSVVANARLTLRLFGLLPIYVRVRKLIRDGESMDPVLYIISFVQCSLCAAFQLLENIAFLTEKGVLMKCGLGWLFNGAGGRVANIYRVAHRAWFLSIICDFARLMREAQIFFAKNHLEKGKITREEAEKAVQWYYDWIRPLAWLPIGWHLSGWMGDKAPGFNLGVQGAAGVLADLRRTAMLWPCSTAKAGSLCHFVNSLIQIRNAIWLICGSAVQKVKSSFLNGRLFDVTFTRIFQCQRKACGDQDAYFDTKSWVDKDEALKSTLAFDIDGNGISGRYYKLLASMSVPIKQTLFLEWHDDRLIPWLHYVPVSQSMEELPELVFYLTSNPSGKEVARQIARQGRQWHTRAFREVDMGLYVYRLLLEMARLQDPQRKANYGLAAAAPTEECASTKTAPAKSGNSPAPKTFGLVALRSGSPIHFTHFSASENGFLLGLPADKQNSTCSGKSDGSAVFRLSEGELYLYNTGKKQQRAYTDRSGMGQGVLQYSTVTKNPLPEAFETKGWKIDKSGNLNFADASGFTACPNGPDGSWAVWVATGNSRPGYSEKECLGFNARVSEIEHATSCFYSEYSG
;
A
#
# COMPACT_ATOMS: atom_id res chain seq x y z
N MET A 1 -24.37 57.45 29.16
CA MET A 1 -23.41 56.82 28.23
C MET A 1 -23.19 55.40 28.66
N SER A 2 -23.29 54.47 27.72
CA SER A 2 -23.34 53.03 27.97
C SER A 2 -21.95 52.40 27.90
N PHE A 3 -21.78 51.23 28.51
CA PHE A 3 -20.53 50.45 28.60
C PHE A 3 -19.87 50.14 27.24
N GLN A 4 -20.60 50.34 26.13
CA GLN A 4 -20.09 50.23 24.77
C GLN A 4 -19.24 51.44 24.33
N GLU A 5 -19.45 52.64 24.89
CA GLU A 5 -18.71 53.86 24.54
C GLU A 5 -17.34 53.95 25.25
N THR A 6 -17.05 53.07 26.22
CA THR A 6 -15.75 53.00 26.90
C THR A 6 -14.79 52.00 26.26
N ILE A 7 -15.29 51.09 25.41
CA ILE A 7 -14.46 50.11 24.69
C ILE A 7 -13.93 50.70 23.38
N ASP A 8 -14.70 51.56 22.73
CA ASP A 8 -14.29 52.18 21.46
C ASP A 8 -13.21 53.29 21.63
N GLU A 9 -12.97 53.78 22.86
CA GLU A 9 -11.90 54.75 23.17
C GLU A 9 -10.55 54.12 23.58
N LEU A 10 -10.47 52.79 23.79
CA LEU A 10 -9.24 52.13 24.27
C LEU A 10 -8.48 51.32 23.21
N GLU A 11 -8.92 51.33 21.95
CA GLU A 11 -8.26 50.63 20.84
C GLU A 11 -7.68 51.57 19.77
N TYR A 12 -7.41 52.83 20.14
CA TYR A 12 -6.79 53.80 19.24
C TYR A 12 -5.73 54.67 19.95
N SER A 13 -4.61 54.09 20.37
CA SER A 13 -3.38 54.88 20.59
C SER A 13 -2.09 54.06 20.66
N HIS A 14 -1.22 54.29 19.67
CA HIS A 14 0.24 54.19 19.69
C HIS A 14 0.96 52.83 19.78
N ILE A 15 1.27 52.25 18.62
CA ILE A 15 2.68 52.00 18.23
C ILE A 15 2.84 52.45 16.77
N GLN A 16 3.70 53.45 16.55
CA GLN A 16 4.16 53.84 15.21
C GLN A 16 5.11 52.77 14.67
N GLU A 17 4.76 52.14 13.56
CA GLU A 17 5.74 51.54 12.65
C GLU A 17 6.35 52.64 11.74
N PRO A 18 7.64 52.53 11.37
CA PRO A 18 8.26 53.41 10.39
C PRO A 18 7.65 53.22 8.99
N SER A 19 7.63 54.31 8.21
CA SER A 19 6.95 54.39 6.91
C SER A 19 7.52 53.44 5.85
N ILE A 20 6.61 52.91 5.01
CA ILE A 20 6.82 52.07 3.81
C ILE A 20 7.80 52.65 2.77
N ALA A 21 8.30 53.88 2.94
CA ALA A 21 9.21 54.54 2.01
C ALA A 21 10.69 54.09 2.09
N GLU A 22 11.11 53.32 3.11
CA GLU A 22 12.49 52.81 3.19
C GLU A 22 12.66 51.33 2.75
N TYR A 23 11.58 50.58 2.55
CA TYR A 23 11.67 49.19 2.07
C TYR A 23 11.55 49.06 0.54
N GLU A 24 11.05 50.07 -0.16
CA GLU A 24 10.90 50.05 -1.63
C GLU A 24 12.19 50.39 -2.40
N GLN A 25 13.29 50.74 -1.73
CA GLN A 25 14.59 50.95 -2.39
C GLN A 25 15.52 49.71 -2.44
N GLN A 26 15.10 48.55 -1.91
CA GLN A 26 15.94 47.33 -1.93
C GLN A 26 15.40 46.18 -2.77
N ILE A 27 14.31 46.36 -3.52
CA ILE A 27 13.79 45.32 -4.43
C ILE A 27 13.60 45.91 -5.82
N THR A 28 14.71 46.16 -6.50
CA THR A 28 14.75 46.07 -7.97
C THR A 28 15.38 44.72 -8.35
N PRO A 29 14.73 43.88 -9.16
CA PRO A 29 15.31 42.64 -9.61
C PRO A 29 16.40 42.94 -10.63
N THR A 30 17.67 42.87 -10.23
CA THR A 30 18.74 42.60 -11.20
C THR A 30 18.57 41.15 -11.66
N GLU A 31 18.05 40.98 -12.87
CA GLU A 31 18.00 39.68 -13.55
C GLU A 31 19.38 39.03 -13.52
N SER A 32 19.45 37.79 -13.05
CA SER A 32 20.68 37.00 -13.02
C SER A 32 21.15 36.72 -14.46
N PRO A 33 22.46 36.86 -14.76
CA PRO A 33 23.05 36.57 -16.08
C PRO A 33 22.71 35.16 -16.60
N ILE A 34 22.44 34.22 -15.69
CA ILE A 34 22.12 32.82 -15.98
C ILE A 34 20.76 32.68 -16.70
N ILE A 35 19.79 33.56 -16.41
CA ILE A 35 18.46 33.52 -17.05
C ILE A 35 18.52 34.07 -18.48
N GLN A 36 19.42 35.02 -18.76
CA GLN A 36 19.72 35.45 -20.13
C GLN A 36 20.44 34.36 -20.92
N THR A 37 21.41 33.66 -20.30
CA THR A 37 22.13 32.55 -20.97
C THR A 37 21.20 31.39 -21.36
N LEU A 38 20.11 31.16 -20.62
CA LEU A 38 19.11 30.12 -20.93
C LEU A 38 18.13 30.51 -22.05
N LYS A 39 17.93 31.82 -22.30
CA LYS A 39 17.08 32.31 -23.40
C LYS A 39 17.81 32.35 -24.75
N ASP A 40 19.15 32.41 -24.73
CA ASP A 40 19.99 32.53 -25.93
C ASP A 40 20.45 31.19 -26.52
N ILE A 41 20.01 30.05 -25.98
CA ILE A 41 20.33 28.72 -26.53
C ILE A 41 19.45 28.48 -27.78
N PRO A 42 20.01 28.42 -29.00
CA PRO A 42 19.23 28.17 -30.20
C PRO A 42 18.84 26.69 -30.23
N MET A 43 17.57 26.39 -29.98
CA MET A 43 17.03 25.04 -30.23
C MET A 43 16.95 24.79 -31.75
N PRO A 44 17.60 23.74 -32.28
CA PRO A 44 17.42 23.36 -33.67
C PRO A 44 15.99 22.82 -33.88
N SER A 45 15.21 23.53 -34.69
CA SER A 45 13.82 23.26 -35.07
C SER A 45 13.63 22.04 -36.00
N LYS A 46 14.44 20.97 -35.84
CA LYS A 46 14.36 19.76 -36.66
C LYS A 46 14.42 18.49 -35.80
N ALA A 47 13.37 18.22 -35.04
CA ALA A 47 13.12 16.87 -34.51
C ALA A 47 11.63 16.60 -34.19
N LEU A 48 10.70 17.33 -34.83
CA LEU A 48 9.26 17.20 -34.61
C LEU A 48 8.49 16.73 -35.85
N SER A 49 9.14 15.99 -36.76
CA SER A 49 8.49 15.57 -38.02
C SER A 49 8.99 14.22 -38.56
N PHE A 50 8.91 13.15 -37.77
CA PHE A 50 8.87 11.74 -38.22
C PHE A 50 8.38 10.99 -36.97
N VAL A 51 7.15 10.51 -36.85
CA VAL A 51 6.43 9.55 -37.69
C VAL A 51 4.93 9.79 -37.47
N ARG A 52 4.19 10.04 -38.54
CA ARG A 52 2.72 9.96 -38.57
C ARG A 52 2.39 8.50 -38.97
N PRO A 53 1.64 7.73 -38.17
CA PRO A 53 1.25 6.39 -38.59
C PRO A 53 -0.02 6.46 -39.44
N GLU A 54 0.15 6.42 -40.76
CA GLU A 54 -0.91 6.00 -41.69
C GLU A 54 -0.53 4.62 -42.24
N ALA A 55 -1.05 3.58 -41.60
CA ALA A 55 -1.28 2.25 -42.18
C ALA A 55 -2.15 1.44 -41.21
N ALA A 56 -3.47 1.54 -41.43
CA ALA A 56 -4.55 0.62 -41.12
C ALA A 56 -4.26 -0.53 -40.11
N PHE A 57 -4.77 -0.36 -38.89
CA PHE A 57 -5.33 -1.47 -38.12
C PHE A 57 -6.67 -1.87 -38.78
N THR A 58 -6.70 -2.98 -39.50
CA THR A 58 -7.97 -3.65 -39.84
C THR A 58 -8.51 -4.34 -38.59
N ALA A 59 -9.34 -3.60 -37.84
CA ALA A 59 -10.34 -4.21 -36.99
C ALA A 59 -11.55 -4.60 -37.86
N LEU A 60 -12.10 -5.80 -37.63
CA LEU A 60 -13.43 -6.19 -38.08
C LEU A 60 -14.09 -7.05 -36.99
N PRO A 61 -15.41 -6.95 -36.78
CA PRO A 61 -16.13 -5.73 -36.45
C PRO A 61 -16.94 -5.93 -35.16
N GLY A 62 -16.97 -4.90 -34.30
CA GLY A 62 -17.87 -4.87 -33.14
C GLY A 62 -17.27 -4.29 -31.86
N ALA A 63 -16.66 -3.10 -31.97
CA ALA A 63 -16.33 -2.17 -30.86
C ALA A 63 -15.45 -1.01 -31.33
N ALA A 64 -15.00 -1.02 -32.60
CA ALA A 64 -14.52 0.18 -33.26
C ALA A 64 -15.72 1.11 -33.47
N ASP A 65 -15.98 1.99 -32.51
CA ASP A 65 -16.55 3.33 -32.68
C ASP A 65 -16.81 3.96 -31.29
N ALA A 66 -15.75 4.22 -30.50
CA ALA A 66 -15.75 5.22 -29.41
C ALA A 66 -14.42 5.36 -28.60
N GLU A 67 -13.23 4.99 -29.11
CA GLU A 67 -12.00 5.13 -28.30
C GLU A 67 -10.98 6.12 -28.89
N SER A 68 -11.24 7.42 -28.67
CA SER A 68 -10.27 8.50 -28.90
C SER A 68 -9.76 9.17 -27.62
N SER A 69 -10.31 8.83 -26.43
CA SER A 69 -9.93 9.50 -25.17
C SER A 69 -8.99 8.64 -24.29
N PRO A 70 -7.98 9.26 -23.63
CA PRO A 70 -7.17 8.61 -22.61
C PRO A 70 -8.00 8.00 -21.46
N PHE A 71 -9.18 8.57 -21.17
CA PHE A 71 -10.09 8.08 -20.15
C PHE A 71 -10.75 6.74 -20.50
N ALA A 72 -11.06 6.49 -21.77
CA ALA A 72 -11.62 5.22 -22.21
C ALA A 72 -10.59 4.08 -22.08
N ARG A 73 -9.33 4.35 -22.45
CA ARG A 73 -8.20 3.42 -22.23
C ARG A 73 -7.97 3.10 -20.76
N LEU A 74 -8.01 4.10 -19.87
CA LEU A 74 -7.96 3.88 -18.43
C LEU A 74 -9.15 3.04 -17.94
N GLY A 75 -10.36 3.34 -18.43
CA GLY A 75 -11.57 2.56 -18.14
C GLY A 75 -11.44 1.09 -18.51
N SER A 76 -10.86 0.79 -19.67
CA SER A 76 -10.58 -0.58 -20.12
C SER A 76 -9.60 -1.33 -19.20
N VAL A 77 -8.54 -0.66 -18.73
CA VAL A 77 -7.59 -1.25 -17.77
C VAL A 77 -8.26 -1.53 -16.42
N VAL A 78 -9.04 -0.57 -15.90
CA VAL A 78 -9.79 -0.72 -14.64
C VAL A 78 -10.83 -1.83 -14.73
N ALA A 79 -11.52 -1.95 -15.87
CA ALA A 79 -12.49 -3.03 -16.10
C ALA A 79 -11.82 -4.41 -16.09
N ASN A 80 -10.68 -4.58 -16.76
CA ASN A 80 -9.92 -5.84 -16.76
C ASN A 80 -9.40 -6.20 -15.36
N ALA A 81 -8.89 -5.23 -14.60
CA ALA A 81 -8.45 -5.44 -13.22
C ALA A 81 -9.61 -5.87 -12.31
N ARG A 82 -10.77 -5.20 -12.41
CA ARG A 82 -11.99 -5.51 -11.64
C ARG A 82 -12.50 -6.91 -11.94
N LEU A 83 -12.57 -7.31 -13.20
CA LEU A 83 -13.04 -8.65 -13.59
C LEU A 83 -12.06 -9.73 -13.15
N THR A 84 -10.76 -9.47 -13.21
CA THR A 84 -9.72 -10.38 -12.71
C THR A 84 -9.86 -10.61 -11.20
N LEU A 85 -10.09 -9.56 -10.40
CA LEU A 85 -10.34 -9.68 -8.96
C LEU A 85 -11.65 -10.43 -8.64
N ARG A 86 -12.66 -10.29 -9.50
CA ARG A 86 -13.96 -10.97 -9.37
C ARG A 86 -13.93 -12.46 -9.67
N LEU A 87 -12.86 -13.00 -10.27
CA LEU A 87 -12.70 -14.44 -10.46
C LEU A 87 -12.86 -15.23 -9.15
N PHE A 88 -12.43 -14.64 -8.03
CA PHE A 88 -12.57 -15.22 -6.69
C PHE A 88 -13.95 -14.98 -6.04
N GLY A 89 -14.89 -14.35 -6.73
CA GLY A 89 -16.20 -13.93 -6.22
C GLY A 89 -17.12 -15.07 -5.78
N LEU A 90 -16.86 -16.32 -6.19
CA LEU A 90 -17.60 -17.49 -5.72
C LEU A 90 -17.30 -17.85 -4.25
N LEU A 91 -16.11 -17.54 -3.75
CA LEU A 91 -15.71 -17.83 -2.36
C LEU A 91 -16.58 -17.10 -1.32
N PRO A 92 -16.80 -15.77 -1.38
CA PRO A 92 -17.70 -15.11 -0.44
C PRO A 92 -19.16 -15.55 -0.56
N ILE A 93 -19.61 -15.96 -1.76
CA ILE A 93 -20.97 -16.49 -1.97
C ILE A 93 -21.11 -17.85 -1.28
N TYR A 94 -20.11 -18.74 -1.38
CA TYR A 94 -20.07 -20.01 -0.68
C TYR A 94 -20.19 -19.83 0.85
N VAL A 95 -19.44 -18.89 1.42
CA VAL A 95 -19.53 -18.58 2.86
C VAL A 95 -20.93 -18.10 3.24
N ARG A 96 -21.55 -17.26 2.42
CA ARG A 96 -22.93 -16.78 2.64
C ARG A 96 -23.96 -17.91 2.60
N VAL A 97 -23.86 -18.82 1.62
CA VAL A 97 -24.75 -19.99 1.51
C VAL A 97 -24.59 -20.89 2.74
N ARG A 98 -23.35 -21.17 3.18
CA ARG A 98 -23.10 -21.98 4.38
C ARG A 98 -23.67 -21.35 5.65
N LYS A 99 -23.61 -20.02 5.76
CA LYS A 99 -24.24 -19.29 6.86
C LYS A 99 -25.77 -19.38 6.80
N LEU A 100 -26.36 -19.20 5.61
CA LEU A 100 -27.80 -19.28 5.43
C LEU A 100 -28.36 -20.66 5.80
N ILE A 101 -27.65 -21.74 5.42
CA ILE A 101 -28.02 -23.12 5.78
C ILE A 101 -27.99 -23.33 7.30
N ARG A 102 -27.00 -22.74 7.99
CA ARG A 102 -26.86 -22.86 9.46
C ARG A 102 -27.95 -22.09 10.21
N ASP A 103 -28.23 -20.87 9.76
CA ASP A 103 -29.13 -19.94 10.47
C ASP A 103 -30.60 -20.13 10.04
N GLY A 104 -30.85 -20.96 9.02
CA GLY A 104 -32.14 -21.12 8.35
C GLY A 104 -33.29 -21.61 9.24
N GLU A 105 -33.00 -22.41 10.28
CA GLU A 105 -34.02 -22.87 11.23
C GLU A 105 -34.64 -21.75 12.06
N SER A 106 -33.92 -20.63 12.24
CA SER A 106 -34.34 -19.48 13.04
C SER A 106 -34.98 -18.35 12.22
N MET A 107 -35.00 -18.48 10.88
CA MET A 107 -35.47 -17.44 9.97
C MET A 107 -36.94 -17.62 9.57
N ASP A 108 -37.59 -16.51 9.17
CA ASP A 108 -38.89 -16.56 8.49
C ASP A 108 -38.77 -17.42 7.21
N PRO A 109 -39.66 -18.41 6.99
CA PRO A 109 -39.55 -19.33 5.86
C PRO A 109 -39.53 -18.63 4.50
N VAL A 110 -40.31 -17.55 4.34
CA VAL A 110 -40.38 -16.78 3.10
C VAL A 110 -39.08 -16.00 2.89
N LEU A 111 -38.54 -15.38 3.95
CA LEU A 111 -37.26 -14.69 3.90
C LEU A 111 -36.08 -15.64 3.59
N TYR A 112 -36.12 -16.87 4.12
CA TYR A 112 -35.14 -17.91 3.82
C TYR A 112 -35.16 -18.30 2.34
N ILE A 113 -36.35 -18.56 1.77
CA ILE A 113 -36.52 -18.90 0.35
C ILE A 113 -36.00 -17.77 -0.54
N ILE A 114 -36.40 -16.51 -0.26
CA ILE A 114 -35.95 -15.35 -1.03
C ILE A 114 -34.42 -15.23 -0.99
N SER A 115 -33.81 -15.36 0.20
CA SER A 115 -32.36 -15.24 0.39
C SER A 115 -31.59 -16.38 -0.27
N PHE A 116 -32.16 -17.59 -0.28
CA PHE A 116 -31.56 -18.76 -0.94
C PHE A 116 -31.57 -18.59 -2.46
N VAL A 117 -32.73 -18.22 -3.04
CA VAL A 117 -32.88 -17.92 -4.46
C VAL A 117 -31.92 -16.80 -4.89
N GLN A 118 -31.81 -15.73 -4.09
CA GLN A 118 -30.86 -14.66 -4.33
C GLN A 118 -29.41 -15.16 -4.38
N CYS A 119 -29.01 -16.00 -3.42
CA CYS A 119 -27.65 -16.56 -3.39
C CYS A 119 -27.37 -17.46 -4.61
N SER A 120 -28.34 -18.27 -5.03
CA SER A 120 -28.23 -19.10 -6.24
C SER A 120 -28.07 -18.25 -7.51
N LEU A 121 -28.85 -17.17 -7.62
CA LEU A 121 -28.77 -16.23 -8.75
C LEU A 121 -27.42 -15.48 -8.78
N CYS A 122 -26.91 -15.05 -7.63
CA CYS A 122 -25.57 -14.47 -7.51
C CYS A 122 -24.46 -15.46 -7.88
N ALA A 123 -24.58 -16.72 -7.45
CA ALA A 123 -23.62 -17.77 -7.80
C ALA A 123 -23.63 -18.05 -9.32
N ALA A 124 -24.81 -18.13 -9.92
CA ALA A 124 -24.98 -18.29 -11.35
C ALA A 124 -24.37 -17.12 -12.13
N PHE A 125 -24.63 -15.87 -11.70
CA PHE A 125 -23.99 -14.69 -12.28
C PHE A 125 -22.47 -14.78 -12.23
N GLN A 126 -21.89 -15.01 -11.04
CA GLN A 126 -20.44 -14.99 -10.88
C GLN A 126 -19.76 -16.15 -11.63
N LEU A 127 -20.37 -17.34 -11.65
CA LEU A 127 -19.86 -18.48 -12.39
C LEU A 127 -19.86 -18.21 -13.90
N LEU A 128 -20.96 -17.67 -14.43
CA LEU A 128 -21.08 -17.36 -15.86
C LEU A 128 -20.18 -16.19 -16.27
N GLU A 129 -20.01 -15.17 -15.42
CA GLU A 129 -19.07 -14.05 -15.63
C GLU A 129 -17.62 -14.57 -15.69
N ASN A 130 -17.24 -15.48 -14.79
CA ASN A 130 -15.93 -16.12 -14.78
C ASN A 130 -15.70 -16.95 -16.05
N ILE A 131 -16.69 -17.76 -16.45
CA ILE A 131 -16.60 -18.58 -17.68
C ILE A 131 -16.46 -17.67 -18.91
N ALA A 132 -17.28 -16.63 -19.02
CA ALA A 132 -17.24 -15.70 -20.14
C ALA A 132 -15.88 -14.97 -20.22
N PHE A 133 -15.38 -14.46 -19.10
CA PHE A 133 -14.09 -13.75 -19.05
C PHE A 133 -12.91 -14.64 -19.37
N LEU A 134 -12.85 -15.86 -18.79
CA LEU A 134 -11.78 -16.82 -19.08
C LEU A 134 -11.84 -17.36 -20.51
N THR A 135 -13.03 -17.39 -21.12
CA THR A 135 -13.22 -17.73 -22.54
C THR A 135 -12.71 -16.61 -23.43
N GLU A 136 -13.03 -15.33 -23.12
CA GLU A 136 -12.54 -14.15 -23.83
C GLU A 136 -11.00 -14.06 -23.81
N LYS A 137 -10.37 -14.44 -22.70
CA LYS A 137 -8.90 -14.49 -22.58
C LYS A 137 -8.26 -15.78 -23.12
N GLY A 138 -9.03 -16.67 -23.73
CA GLY A 138 -8.52 -17.90 -24.36
C GLY A 138 -8.03 -18.98 -23.39
N VAL A 139 -8.35 -18.87 -22.09
CA VAL A 139 -7.94 -19.83 -21.06
C VAL A 139 -8.75 -21.12 -21.15
N LEU A 140 -10.08 -21.02 -21.29
CA LEU A 140 -10.97 -22.19 -21.34
C LEU A 140 -10.99 -22.90 -22.69
N MET A 141 -10.47 -22.27 -23.75
CA MET A 141 -10.35 -22.87 -25.09
C MET A 141 -9.30 -24.00 -25.15
N LYS A 142 -8.34 -24.05 -24.22
CA LYS A 142 -7.23 -25.03 -24.21
C LYS A 142 -7.48 -26.27 -23.34
N CYS A 143 -8.58 -26.34 -22.58
CA CYS A 143 -8.82 -27.36 -21.55
C CYS A 143 -9.63 -28.61 -22.02
N GLY A 144 -9.69 -28.95 -23.31
CA GLY A 144 -10.45 -30.12 -23.79
C GLY A 144 -11.99 -29.96 -23.75
N LEU A 145 -12.51 -28.97 -23.02
CA LEU A 145 -13.91 -28.51 -23.08
C LEU A 145 -14.17 -27.52 -24.25
N GLY A 146 -13.19 -27.28 -25.12
CA GLY A 146 -13.27 -26.29 -26.21
C GLY A 146 -14.48 -26.48 -27.14
N TRP A 147 -14.97 -27.71 -27.32
CA TRP A 147 -16.17 -27.99 -28.12
C TRP A 147 -17.45 -27.33 -27.56
N LEU A 148 -17.59 -27.23 -26.23
CA LEU A 148 -18.74 -26.56 -25.60
C LEU A 148 -18.77 -25.05 -25.89
N PHE A 149 -17.60 -24.47 -26.16
CA PHE A 149 -17.40 -23.02 -26.29
C PHE A 149 -16.93 -22.57 -27.69
N ASN A 150 -16.86 -23.48 -28.67
CA ASN A 150 -16.49 -23.19 -30.07
C ASN A 150 -17.54 -22.32 -30.78
N GLY A 151 -17.20 -21.07 -31.13
CA GLY A 151 -18.06 -20.14 -31.89
C GLY A 151 -18.03 -18.69 -31.35
N ALA A 152 -16.83 -18.15 -31.13
CA ALA A 152 -16.51 -17.14 -30.11
C ALA A 152 -17.01 -15.70 -30.30
N GLY A 153 -17.71 -15.35 -31.39
CA GLY A 153 -18.26 -13.99 -31.53
C GLY A 153 -19.64 -13.79 -30.89
N GLY A 154 -20.53 -14.79 -31.01
CA GLY A 154 -21.93 -14.67 -30.62
C GLY A 154 -22.31 -15.34 -29.29
N ARG A 155 -21.57 -16.38 -28.87
CA ARG A 155 -21.93 -17.15 -27.67
C ARG A 155 -21.43 -16.54 -26.37
N VAL A 156 -20.27 -15.88 -26.34
CA VAL A 156 -19.74 -15.20 -25.14
C VAL A 156 -20.62 -14.03 -24.71
N ALA A 157 -21.06 -13.21 -25.67
CA ALA A 157 -22.03 -12.15 -25.43
C ALA A 157 -23.35 -12.71 -24.86
N ASN A 158 -23.80 -13.88 -25.34
CA ASN A 158 -24.97 -14.55 -24.76
C ASN A 158 -24.74 -15.06 -23.33
N ILE A 159 -23.54 -15.58 -23.01
CA ILE A 159 -23.19 -15.97 -21.63
C ILE A 159 -23.23 -14.74 -20.72
N TYR A 160 -22.65 -13.61 -21.14
CA TYR A 160 -22.76 -12.35 -20.39
C TYR A 160 -24.20 -11.89 -20.23
N ARG A 161 -25.04 -11.98 -21.27
CA ARG A 161 -26.47 -11.63 -21.17
C ARG A 161 -27.20 -12.51 -20.16
N VAL A 162 -26.97 -13.82 -20.17
CA VAL A 162 -27.58 -14.76 -19.20
C VAL A 162 -27.06 -14.47 -17.79
N ALA A 163 -25.77 -14.17 -17.65
CA ALA A 163 -25.20 -13.74 -16.38
C ALA A 163 -25.88 -12.45 -15.87
N HIS A 164 -25.98 -11.40 -16.69
CA HIS A 164 -26.61 -10.14 -16.32
C HIS A 164 -28.11 -10.29 -16.01
N ARG A 165 -28.82 -11.24 -16.65
CA ARG A 165 -30.20 -11.59 -16.27
C ARG A 165 -30.29 -12.23 -14.89
N ALA A 166 -29.38 -13.16 -14.57
CA ALA A 166 -29.32 -13.75 -13.23
C ALA A 166 -28.98 -12.69 -12.16
N TRP A 167 -28.06 -11.77 -12.47
CA TRP A 167 -27.75 -10.64 -11.61
C TRP A 167 -28.94 -9.69 -11.42
N PHE A 168 -29.65 -9.36 -12.50
CA PHE A 168 -30.84 -8.53 -12.43
C PHE A 168 -31.94 -9.17 -11.56
N LEU A 169 -32.21 -10.46 -11.75
CA LEU A 169 -33.17 -11.19 -10.91
C LEU A 169 -32.75 -11.21 -9.43
N SER A 170 -31.44 -11.25 -9.15
CA SER A 170 -30.93 -11.11 -7.78
C SER A 170 -31.22 -9.73 -7.17
N ILE A 171 -31.18 -8.66 -7.96
CA ILE A 171 -31.59 -7.32 -7.53
C ILE A 171 -33.09 -7.29 -7.22
N ILE A 172 -33.93 -7.99 -8.00
CA ILE A 172 -35.35 -8.13 -7.70
C ILE A 172 -35.58 -8.91 -6.39
N CYS A 173 -34.76 -9.93 -6.11
CA CYS A 173 -34.79 -10.60 -4.82
C CYS A 173 -34.41 -9.68 -3.65
N ASP A 174 -33.51 -8.71 -3.82
CA ASP A 174 -33.23 -7.69 -2.79
C ASP A 174 -34.48 -6.85 -2.47
N PHE A 175 -35.24 -6.45 -3.48
CA PHE A 175 -36.52 -5.74 -3.28
C PHE A 175 -37.54 -6.62 -2.55
N ALA A 176 -37.70 -7.89 -2.96
CA ALA A 176 -38.59 -8.83 -2.30
C ALA A 176 -38.20 -9.09 -0.83
N ARG A 177 -36.89 -9.20 -0.56
CA ARG A 177 -36.32 -9.36 0.79
C ARG A 177 -36.65 -8.15 1.66
N LEU A 178 -36.37 -6.94 1.18
CA LEU A 178 -36.62 -5.70 1.90
C LEU A 178 -38.12 -5.48 2.17
N MET A 179 -38.99 -5.81 1.21
CA MET A 179 -40.43 -5.74 1.40
C MET A 179 -40.93 -6.75 2.45
N ARG A 180 -40.39 -7.97 2.46
CA ARG A 180 -40.72 -8.97 3.49
C ARG A 180 -40.23 -8.56 4.88
N GLU A 181 -39.02 -8.00 4.97
CA GLU A 181 -38.48 -7.45 6.22
C GLU A 181 -39.34 -6.30 6.76
N ALA A 182 -39.82 -5.42 5.87
CA ALA A 182 -40.75 -4.34 6.23
C ALA A 182 -42.07 -4.89 6.77
N GLN A 183 -42.66 -5.88 6.08
CA GLN A 183 -43.90 -6.52 6.53
C GLN A 183 -43.76 -7.10 7.94
N ILE A 184 -42.66 -7.82 8.22
CA ILE A 184 -42.38 -8.39 9.54
C ILE A 184 -42.20 -7.28 10.58
N PHE A 185 -41.43 -6.24 10.26
CA PHE A 185 -41.14 -5.13 11.15
C PHE A 185 -42.41 -4.32 11.51
N PHE A 186 -43.20 -3.94 10.52
CA PHE A 186 -44.43 -3.16 10.72
C PHE A 186 -45.56 -4.00 11.32
N ALA A 187 -45.68 -5.29 10.99
CA ALA A 187 -46.66 -6.18 11.64
C ALA A 187 -46.38 -6.36 13.14
N LYS A 188 -45.10 -6.44 13.53
CA LYS A 188 -44.69 -6.56 14.94
C LYS A 188 -44.93 -5.26 15.72
N ASN A 189 -44.63 -4.11 15.12
CA ASN A 189 -44.80 -2.79 15.75
C ASN A 189 -46.26 -2.31 15.86
N HIS A 190 -47.17 -2.81 15.01
CA HIS A 190 -48.61 -2.54 15.17
C HIS A 190 -49.25 -3.29 16.35
N LEU A 191 -48.62 -4.37 16.85
CA LEU A 191 -49.08 -5.16 17.99
C LEU A 191 -48.61 -4.60 19.35
N GLU A 192 -47.43 -3.98 19.41
CA GLU A 192 -46.86 -3.41 20.64
C GLU A 192 -46.86 -1.87 20.61
N LYS A 193 -47.97 -1.26 21.06
CA LYS A 193 -48.06 0.20 21.20
C LYS A 193 -47.08 0.72 22.25
N GLY A 194 -46.12 1.55 21.81
CA GLY A 194 -45.75 2.78 22.54
C GLY A 194 -44.28 3.01 22.90
N LYS A 195 -43.36 2.06 22.72
CA LYS A 195 -41.92 2.31 22.95
C LYS A 195 -41.07 1.59 21.92
N ILE A 196 -40.63 2.31 20.89
CA ILE A 196 -39.62 1.83 19.94
C ILE A 196 -38.29 1.76 20.70
N THR A 197 -37.69 0.58 20.75
CA THR A 197 -36.35 0.43 21.35
C THR A 197 -35.28 1.05 20.44
N ARG A 198 -34.15 1.47 21.02
CA ARG A 198 -33.02 2.01 20.25
C ARG A 198 -32.55 1.04 19.16
N GLU A 199 -32.57 -0.26 19.45
CA GLU A 199 -32.17 -1.31 18.52
C GLU A 199 -33.16 -1.45 17.34
N GLU A 200 -34.45 -1.30 17.57
CA GLU A 200 -35.48 -1.30 16.52
C GLU A 200 -35.42 -0.04 15.65
N ALA A 201 -35.13 1.12 16.26
CA ALA A 201 -34.89 2.36 15.51
C ALA A 201 -33.65 2.26 14.62
N GLU A 202 -32.56 1.68 15.12
CA GLU A 202 -31.34 1.42 14.36
C GLU A 202 -31.60 0.42 13.20
N LYS A 203 -32.39 -0.65 13.44
CA LYS A 203 -32.83 -1.59 12.39
C LYS A 203 -33.73 -0.95 11.34
N ALA A 204 -34.61 -0.02 11.72
CA ALA A 204 -35.45 0.72 10.77
C ALA A 204 -34.62 1.66 9.87
N VAL A 205 -33.64 2.35 10.46
CA VAL A 205 -32.70 3.20 9.72
C VAL A 205 -31.83 2.35 8.78
N GLN A 206 -31.34 1.21 9.27
CA GLN A 206 -30.60 0.23 8.49
C GLN A 206 -31.39 -0.24 7.26
N TRP A 207 -32.65 -0.61 7.46
CA TRP A 207 -33.55 -1.04 6.41
C TRP A 207 -33.72 0.04 5.33
N TYR A 208 -33.88 1.31 5.72
CA TYR A 208 -33.99 2.44 4.78
C TYR A 208 -32.73 2.58 3.90
N TYR A 209 -31.54 2.43 4.49
CA TYR A 209 -30.29 2.48 3.72
C TYR A 209 -30.08 1.27 2.81
N ASP A 210 -30.64 0.11 3.17
CA ASP A 210 -30.48 -1.12 2.39
C ASP A 210 -31.26 -1.07 1.05
N TRP A 211 -32.19 -0.11 0.88
CA TRP A 211 -32.84 0.19 -0.42
C TRP A 211 -31.93 0.88 -1.44
N ILE A 212 -30.93 1.63 -1.00
CA ILE A 212 -30.10 2.47 -1.89
C ILE A 212 -29.34 1.62 -2.91
N ARG A 213 -28.81 0.48 -2.47
CA ARG A 213 -28.03 -0.43 -3.32
C ARG A 213 -28.84 -1.03 -4.47
N PRO A 214 -29.98 -1.71 -4.24
CA PRO A 214 -30.77 -2.26 -5.32
C PRO A 214 -31.36 -1.16 -6.21
N LEU A 215 -31.75 0.00 -5.66
CA LEU A 215 -32.22 1.14 -6.46
C LEU A 215 -31.15 1.71 -7.39
N ALA A 216 -29.91 1.83 -6.91
CA ALA A 216 -28.80 2.33 -7.73
C ALA A 216 -28.41 1.36 -8.86
N TRP A 217 -28.48 0.05 -8.62
CA TRP A 217 -28.13 -0.95 -9.63
C TRP A 217 -29.29 -1.35 -10.56
N LEU A 218 -30.54 -1.12 -10.17
CA LEU A 218 -31.73 -1.55 -10.93
C LEU A 218 -31.73 -1.05 -12.39
N PRO A 219 -31.46 0.24 -12.70
CA PRO A 219 -31.44 0.72 -14.09
C PRO A 219 -30.34 0.05 -14.93
N ILE A 220 -29.18 -0.22 -14.32
CA ILE A 220 -28.03 -0.85 -14.99
C ILE A 220 -28.30 -2.33 -15.23
N GLY A 221 -28.78 -3.05 -14.20
CA GLY A 221 -29.11 -4.46 -14.32
C GLY A 221 -30.19 -4.71 -15.37
N TRP A 222 -31.21 -3.85 -15.40
CA TRP A 222 -32.27 -3.92 -16.40
C TRP A 222 -31.72 -3.69 -17.82
N HIS A 223 -30.87 -2.69 -18.00
CA HIS A 223 -30.23 -2.43 -19.30
C HIS A 223 -29.35 -3.60 -19.77
N LEU A 224 -28.42 -4.07 -18.92
CA LEU A 224 -27.47 -5.14 -19.26
C LEU A 224 -28.13 -6.53 -19.42
N SER A 225 -29.32 -6.73 -18.86
CA SER A 225 -30.12 -7.96 -19.06
C SER A 225 -30.61 -8.13 -20.51
N GLY A 226 -30.58 -7.06 -21.31
CA GLY A 226 -31.04 -7.04 -22.70
C GLY A 226 -32.57 -7.11 -22.86
N TRP A 227 -33.35 -6.92 -21.79
CA TRP A 227 -34.82 -6.96 -21.86
C TRP A 227 -35.46 -5.71 -22.51
N MET A 228 -34.74 -4.60 -22.68
CA MET A 228 -35.21 -3.42 -23.43
C MET A 228 -34.82 -3.40 -24.91
N GLY A 229 -34.14 -4.44 -25.42
CA GLY A 229 -33.44 -4.37 -26.70
C GLY A 229 -32.20 -3.46 -26.64
N ASP A 230 -31.35 -3.53 -27.66
CA ASP A 230 -29.98 -2.97 -27.65
C ASP A 230 -29.90 -1.42 -27.66
N LYS A 231 -31.00 -0.70 -27.42
CA LYS A 231 -31.05 0.78 -27.48
C LYS A 231 -31.91 1.38 -26.38
N ALA A 232 -31.39 1.44 -25.16
CA ALA A 232 -31.90 2.38 -24.15
C ALA A 232 -31.31 3.77 -24.42
N PRO A 233 -32.12 4.80 -24.76
CA PRO A 233 -31.59 6.13 -25.06
C PRO A 233 -30.95 6.73 -23.80
N GLY A 234 -29.69 7.16 -23.90
CA GLY A 234 -28.99 7.91 -22.85
C GLY A 234 -28.09 7.10 -21.91
N PHE A 235 -27.95 5.79 -22.08
CA PHE A 235 -26.99 5.00 -21.28
C PHE A 235 -25.55 5.28 -21.72
N ASN A 236 -24.68 5.64 -20.78
CA ASN A 236 -23.25 5.81 -21.00
C ASN A 236 -22.44 5.24 -19.82
N LEU A 237 -21.14 4.97 -20.05
CA LEU A 237 -20.23 4.44 -19.04
C LEU A 237 -20.12 5.33 -17.78
N GLY A 238 -20.36 6.64 -17.91
CA GLY A 238 -20.41 7.57 -16.79
C GLY A 238 -21.60 7.33 -15.86
N VAL A 239 -22.78 7.01 -16.41
CA VAL A 239 -23.97 6.62 -15.63
C VAL A 239 -23.72 5.31 -14.87
N GLN A 240 -23.04 4.35 -15.50
CA GLN A 240 -22.63 3.11 -14.83
C GLN A 240 -21.65 3.36 -13.67
N GLY A 241 -20.69 4.28 -13.86
CA GLY A 241 -19.76 4.72 -12.82
C GLY A 241 -20.49 5.42 -11.66
N ALA A 242 -21.40 6.35 -11.96
CA ALA A 242 -22.16 7.10 -10.96
C ALA A 242 -23.05 6.19 -10.10
N ALA A 243 -23.75 5.23 -10.70
CA ALA A 243 -24.56 4.29 -9.94
C ALA A 243 -23.70 3.29 -9.14
N GLY A 244 -22.48 2.97 -9.59
CA GLY A 244 -21.50 2.27 -8.77
C GLY A 244 -21.11 3.05 -7.51
N VAL A 245 -20.84 4.35 -7.64
CA VAL A 245 -20.55 5.24 -6.51
C VAL A 245 -21.75 5.34 -5.56
N LEU A 246 -22.97 5.44 -6.08
CA LEU A 246 -24.19 5.50 -5.26
C LEU A 246 -24.49 4.18 -4.54
N ALA A 247 -24.28 3.04 -5.19
CA ALA A 247 -24.55 1.73 -4.61
C ALA A 247 -23.53 1.32 -3.54
N ASP A 248 -22.29 1.79 -3.69
CA ASP A 248 -21.24 1.64 -2.70
C ASP A 248 -21.15 2.85 -1.75
N LEU A 249 -21.96 3.90 -1.91
CA LEU A 249 -21.87 5.16 -1.14
C LEU A 249 -21.78 4.92 0.36
N ARG A 250 -22.54 3.95 0.86
CA ARG A 250 -22.51 3.52 2.26
C ARG A 250 -21.26 2.72 2.60
N ARG A 251 -20.81 1.81 1.75
CA ARG A 251 -19.56 1.07 1.97
C ARG A 251 -18.37 2.01 1.93
N THR A 252 -18.37 2.98 1.03
CA THR A 252 -17.42 4.10 0.98
C THR A 252 -17.55 4.97 2.22
N ALA A 253 -18.77 5.32 2.66
CA ALA A 253 -19.03 6.09 3.89
C ALA A 253 -18.90 5.28 5.20
N MET A 254 -18.71 3.96 5.14
CA MET A 254 -18.38 3.06 6.26
C MET A 254 -16.89 2.69 6.26
N LEU A 255 -16.27 2.60 5.07
CA LEU A 255 -14.83 2.54 4.88
C LEU A 255 -14.17 3.89 5.13
N TRP A 256 -14.91 4.99 5.02
CA TRP A 256 -14.47 6.32 5.44
C TRP A 256 -14.21 6.35 6.96
N PRO A 257 -15.11 5.81 7.80
CA PRO A 257 -14.84 5.42 9.18
C PRO A 257 -13.76 4.35 9.37
N CYS A 258 -13.51 3.46 8.40
CA CYS A 258 -12.51 2.38 8.53
C CYS A 258 -11.11 2.81 8.08
N SER A 259 -11.01 3.90 7.30
CA SER A 259 -9.79 4.69 7.07
C SER A 259 -9.58 5.72 8.18
N THR A 260 -10.60 6.01 8.99
CA THR A 260 -10.47 6.60 10.32
C THR A 260 -10.60 5.52 11.41
N ALA A 261 -9.64 4.59 11.51
CA ALA A 261 -9.63 3.55 12.53
C ALA A 261 -10.02 4.06 13.94
N LYS A 262 -11.29 3.90 14.34
CA LYS A 262 -11.82 4.06 15.70
C LYS A 262 -13.26 3.56 15.78
N ALA A 263 -13.41 2.26 16.08
CA ALA A 263 -14.61 1.77 16.74
C ALA A 263 -14.32 0.62 17.71
N GLY A 264 -13.30 -0.21 17.45
CA GLY A 264 -12.79 -1.17 18.46
C GLY A 264 -11.83 -0.53 19.47
N SER A 265 -11.09 0.49 19.05
CA SER A 265 -10.19 1.24 19.94
C SER A 265 -10.94 2.26 20.80
N LEU A 266 -12.20 2.62 20.51
CA LEU A 266 -12.91 3.66 21.27
C LEU A 266 -13.15 3.26 22.74
N CYS A 267 -13.28 1.97 23.07
CA CYS A 267 -13.36 1.53 24.47
C CYS A 267 -12.02 1.66 25.25
N HIS A 268 -10.87 1.56 24.56
CA HIS A 268 -9.55 1.78 25.17
C HIS A 268 -9.07 3.25 25.05
N PHE A 269 -9.53 3.95 24.00
CA PHE A 269 -9.27 5.37 23.70
C PHE A 269 -10.09 6.27 24.63
N VAL A 270 -11.32 5.90 25.00
CA VAL A 270 -12.08 6.58 26.05
C VAL A 270 -11.39 6.38 27.40
N ASN A 271 -10.84 5.20 27.70
CA ASN A 271 -10.07 5.03 28.94
C ASN A 271 -8.72 5.78 28.97
N SER A 272 -8.07 5.99 27.82
CA SER A 272 -6.79 6.72 27.76
C SER A 272 -6.92 8.23 27.59
N LEU A 273 -8.09 8.74 27.15
CA LEU A 273 -8.35 10.19 27.02
C LEU A 273 -9.43 10.73 27.97
N ILE A 274 -9.80 9.97 29.00
CA ILE A 274 -10.59 10.45 30.15
C ILE A 274 -9.84 11.51 30.99
N GLN A 275 -8.67 12.01 30.57
CA GLN A 275 -7.84 12.93 31.35
C GLN A 275 -7.82 14.39 30.87
N ILE A 276 -8.73 14.89 30.01
CA ILE A 276 -8.71 16.33 29.59
C ILE A 276 -9.63 17.23 30.43
N ARG A 277 -9.82 16.89 31.70
CA ARG A 277 -10.13 17.91 32.71
C ARG A 277 -9.19 17.67 33.87
N ASN A 278 -8.91 18.70 34.66
CA ASN A 278 -8.21 18.62 35.94
C ASN A 278 -8.94 17.73 36.97
N ALA A 279 -9.57 16.62 36.57
CA ALA A 279 -10.00 15.56 37.44
C ALA A 279 -10.17 14.22 36.72
N ILE A 280 -9.61 13.17 37.31
CA ILE A 280 -9.85 11.75 37.02
C ILE A 280 -11.16 11.35 37.70
N TRP A 281 -11.98 10.55 37.02
CA TRP A 281 -13.14 9.91 37.64
C TRP A 281 -12.73 8.52 38.12
N LEU A 282 -12.63 8.34 39.43
CA LEU A 282 -12.33 7.05 40.06
C LEU A 282 -13.64 6.33 40.38
N ILE A 283 -13.75 5.07 39.97
CA ILE A 283 -14.83 4.17 40.36
C ILE A 283 -14.35 3.44 41.63
N CYS A 284 -14.88 3.83 42.77
CA CYS A 284 -14.63 3.15 44.05
C CYS A 284 -15.92 2.44 44.44
N GLY A 285 -16.07 1.19 43.99
CA GLY A 285 -17.34 0.46 44.10
C GLY A 285 -18.42 1.00 43.13
N SER A 286 -19.66 1.17 43.61
CA SER A 286 -20.80 1.64 42.80
C SER A 286 -20.92 3.17 42.68
N ALA A 287 -19.96 3.94 43.21
CA ALA A 287 -19.94 5.39 43.14
C ALA A 287 -18.75 5.93 42.32
N VAL A 288 -19.03 6.94 41.49
CA VAL A 288 -18.06 7.63 40.63
C VAL A 288 -17.68 8.96 41.28
N GLN A 289 -16.42 9.14 41.68
CA GLN A 289 -15.93 10.39 42.27
C GLN A 289 -14.90 11.12 41.40
N LYS A 290 -14.97 12.46 41.39
CA LYS A 290 -14.10 13.37 40.64
C LYS A 290 -12.87 13.76 41.47
N VAL A 291 -11.66 13.37 41.06
CA VAL A 291 -10.40 13.61 41.79
C VAL A 291 -9.42 14.42 40.94
N LYS A 292 -8.92 15.57 41.43
CA LYS A 292 -7.93 16.41 40.70
C LYS A 292 -6.65 15.62 40.37
N SER A 293 -6.30 15.56 39.08
CA SER A 293 -5.06 14.92 38.62
C SER A 293 -3.86 15.85 38.85
N SER A 294 -2.82 15.36 39.51
CA SER A 294 -1.52 16.03 39.67
C SER A 294 -0.64 15.94 38.41
N PHE A 295 -1.05 15.17 37.41
CA PHE A 295 -0.24 14.76 36.25
C PHE A 295 -0.23 15.76 35.09
N LEU A 296 -1.33 16.51 34.88
CA LEU A 296 -1.41 17.55 33.85
C LEU A 296 -1.18 18.92 34.49
N ASN A 297 0.09 19.24 34.71
CA ASN A 297 0.47 20.57 35.14
C ASN A 297 0.20 21.57 34.00
N GLY A 298 -0.84 22.40 34.13
CA GLY A 298 -1.17 23.45 33.15
C GLY A 298 -0.06 24.49 32.93
N ARG A 299 1.06 24.43 33.68
CA ARG A 299 2.29 25.19 33.39
C ARG A 299 3.16 24.55 32.30
N LEU A 300 3.01 23.25 32.06
CA LEU A 300 3.83 22.49 31.10
C LEU A 300 3.09 22.20 29.79
N PHE A 301 1.75 22.17 29.82
CA PHE A 301 0.93 21.86 28.67
C PHE A 301 -0.08 22.98 28.41
N ASP A 302 -0.03 23.54 27.20
CA ASP A 302 -1.06 24.41 26.64
C ASP A 302 -1.60 23.75 25.36
N VAL A 303 -2.65 22.93 25.53
CA VAL A 303 -3.25 22.13 24.47
C VAL A 303 -4.76 22.24 24.57
N THR A 304 -5.41 22.60 23.45
CA THR A 304 -6.86 22.75 23.40
C THR A 304 -7.41 22.41 22.01
N PHE A 305 -8.66 21.96 21.96
CA PHE A 305 -9.39 21.82 20.71
C PHE A 305 -9.98 23.18 20.32
N THR A 306 -9.69 23.66 19.11
CA THR A 306 -10.19 24.97 18.65
C THR A 306 -11.47 24.87 17.82
N ARG A 307 -11.69 23.74 17.14
CA ARG A 307 -12.87 23.53 16.30
C ARG A 307 -13.13 22.06 16.05
N ILE A 308 -14.39 21.66 16.15
CA ILE A 308 -14.85 20.31 15.82
C ILE A 308 -15.79 20.40 14.62
N PHE A 309 -15.46 19.68 13.55
CA PHE A 309 -16.19 19.70 12.29
C PHE A 309 -16.04 18.35 11.57
N GLN A 310 -16.75 18.13 10.47
CA GLN A 310 -16.86 16.82 9.78
C GLN A 310 -17.66 15.74 10.55
N CYS A 311 -18.52 16.16 11.47
CA CYS A 311 -19.51 15.35 12.17
C CYS A 311 -20.94 15.82 11.84
N GLN A 312 -21.95 15.01 12.18
CA GLN A 312 -23.35 15.46 12.15
C GLN A 312 -23.56 16.60 13.16
N ARG A 313 -24.44 17.56 12.85
CA ARG A 313 -24.65 18.78 13.66
C ARG A 313 -24.83 18.51 15.15
N LYS A 314 -25.64 17.50 15.51
CA LYS A 314 -25.85 17.10 16.90
C LYS A 314 -24.56 16.54 17.53
N ALA A 315 -23.90 15.61 16.85
CA ALA A 315 -22.64 15.03 17.33
C ALA A 315 -21.50 16.05 17.44
N CYS A 316 -21.45 17.07 16.57
CA CYS A 316 -20.52 18.18 16.72
C CYS A 316 -20.86 19.02 17.95
N GLY A 317 -22.15 19.36 18.14
CA GLY A 317 -22.57 20.11 19.34
C GLY A 317 -22.30 19.36 20.65
N ASP A 318 -22.54 18.05 20.68
CA ASP A 318 -22.25 17.20 21.84
C ASP A 318 -20.74 17.12 22.12
N GLN A 319 -19.91 16.99 21.09
CA GLN A 319 -18.44 16.97 21.23
C GLN A 319 -17.89 18.34 21.62
N ASP A 320 -18.39 19.41 21.03
CA ASP A 320 -17.98 20.78 21.33
C ASP A 320 -18.24 21.11 22.81
N ALA A 321 -19.44 20.74 23.30
CA ALA A 321 -19.80 20.86 24.70
C ALA A 321 -18.97 19.94 25.63
N TYR A 322 -18.59 18.75 25.16
CA TYR A 322 -17.79 17.80 25.93
C TYR A 322 -16.33 18.24 26.07
N PHE A 323 -15.72 18.69 24.97
CA PHE A 323 -14.30 19.05 24.90
C PHE A 323 -14.01 20.50 25.31
N ASP A 324 -15.04 21.34 25.50
CA ASP A 324 -14.90 22.77 25.85
C ASP A 324 -13.94 23.49 24.90
N THR A 325 -14.30 23.48 23.61
CA THR A 325 -13.45 24.04 22.56
C THR A 325 -13.18 25.53 22.80
N LYS A 326 -11.97 25.97 22.45
CA LYS A 326 -11.55 27.37 22.57
C LYS A 326 -11.60 28.08 21.22
N SER A 327 -11.58 29.40 21.26
CA SER A 327 -11.46 30.21 20.05
C SER A 327 -10.22 29.82 19.27
N TRP A 328 -10.30 29.96 17.95
CA TRP A 328 -9.16 29.74 17.08
C TRP A 328 -7.99 30.65 17.49
N VAL A 329 -6.79 30.09 17.52
CA VAL A 329 -5.53 30.79 17.80
C VAL A 329 -4.73 30.91 16.52
N ASP A 330 -3.84 31.90 16.46
CA ASP A 330 -2.98 32.10 15.30
C ASP A 330 -2.17 30.84 14.98
N LYS A 331 -1.95 30.60 13.68
CA LYS A 331 -1.28 29.40 13.15
C LYS A 331 0.14 29.26 13.71
N ASP A 332 0.76 30.39 14.01
CA ASP A 332 2.15 30.49 14.44
C ASP A 332 2.25 30.66 15.97
N GLU A 333 1.14 30.64 16.72
CA GLU A 333 1.12 30.74 18.19
C GLU A 333 1.97 29.65 18.85
N ALA A 334 1.92 28.43 18.31
CA ALA A 334 2.70 27.29 18.80
C ALA A 334 4.23 27.51 18.70
N LEU A 335 4.70 28.44 17.86
CA LEU A 335 6.12 28.76 17.70
C LEU A 335 6.69 29.56 18.87
N LYS A 336 5.84 30.11 19.75
CA LYS A 336 6.25 30.79 20.98
C LYS A 336 6.65 29.80 22.08
N SER A 337 6.28 28.53 21.93
CA SER A 337 6.57 27.46 22.89
C SER A 337 7.93 26.80 22.60
N THR A 338 8.61 26.35 23.66
CA THR A 338 9.85 25.57 23.54
C THR A 338 9.61 24.24 22.82
N LEU A 339 8.49 23.59 23.12
CA LEU A 339 8.08 22.31 22.53
C LEU A 339 6.80 22.56 21.72
N ALA A 340 6.78 22.12 20.46
CA ALA A 340 5.63 22.25 19.59
C ALA A 340 5.15 20.86 19.16
N PHE A 341 3.94 20.47 19.59
CA PHE A 341 3.39 19.15 19.30
C PHE A 341 2.76 19.10 17.90
N ASP A 342 3.19 18.12 17.12
CA ASP A 342 2.73 17.82 15.78
C ASP A 342 2.04 16.45 15.78
N ILE A 343 0.81 16.43 15.28
CA ILE A 343 -0.02 15.25 15.14
C ILE A 343 -0.69 15.27 13.78
N ASP A 344 -0.82 14.09 13.19
CA ASP A 344 -1.55 13.90 11.94
C ASP A 344 -3.04 14.26 12.08
N GLY A 345 -3.61 14.78 11.00
CA GLY A 345 -5.04 15.03 10.88
C GLY A 345 -5.73 13.97 10.03
N ASN A 346 -6.58 14.40 9.09
CA ASN A 346 -7.11 13.51 8.04
C ASN A 346 -6.02 12.95 7.10
N GLY A 347 -4.84 13.56 7.14
CA GLY A 347 -3.63 13.16 6.43
C GLY A 347 -2.43 13.78 7.12
N ILE A 348 -1.34 13.96 6.37
CA ILE A 348 -0.09 14.54 6.87
C ILE A 348 -0.29 15.96 7.45
N SER A 349 0.51 16.30 8.47
CA SER A 349 0.48 17.63 9.06
C SER A 349 1.22 18.66 8.20
N GLY A 350 0.46 19.55 7.56
CA GLY A 350 1.03 20.69 6.82
C GLY A 350 1.73 21.73 7.71
N ARG A 351 1.56 21.67 9.04
CA ARG A 351 2.22 22.57 9.99
C ARG A 351 3.68 22.20 10.23
N TYR A 352 4.04 20.94 10.00
CA TYR A 352 5.31 20.37 10.44
C TYR A 352 6.54 21.14 9.93
N TYR A 353 6.57 21.57 8.66
CA TYR A 353 7.71 22.32 8.12
C TYR A 353 7.94 23.66 8.81
N LYS A 354 6.87 24.37 9.19
CA LYS A 354 6.98 25.63 9.95
C LYS A 354 7.55 25.37 11.35
N LEU A 355 7.14 24.27 12.00
CA LEU A 355 7.69 23.88 13.30
C LEU A 355 9.17 23.55 13.19
N LEU A 356 9.57 22.82 12.14
CA LEU A 356 10.97 22.47 11.90
C LEU A 356 11.83 23.71 11.55
N ALA A 357 11.26 24.70 10.87
CA ALA A 357 11.92 25.95 10.52
C ALA A 357 12.06 26.94 11.70
N SER A 358 11.33 26.71 12.80
CA SER A 358 11.33 27.59 13.97
C SER A 358 12.47 27.26 14.94
N MET A 359 12.48 27.93 16.11
CA MET A 359 13.38 27.60 17.22
C MET A 359 12.71 26.74 18.30
N SER A 360 11.52 26.22 18.02
CA SER A 360 10.85 25.22 18.86
C SER A 360 11.37 23.83 18.53
N VAL A 361 11.22 22.89 19.47
CA VAL A 361 11.46 21.47 19.24
C VAL A 361 10.16 20.84 18.74
N PRO A 362 10.11 20.33 17.50
CA PRO A 362 8.95 19.58 17.04
C PRO A 362 8.89 18.24 17.79
N ILE A 363 7.75 17.99 18.43
CA ILE A 363 7.41 16.67 18.98
C ILE A 363 6.44 16.03 18.00
N LYS A 364 6.87 14.99 17.27
CA LYS A 364 6.11 14.42 16.15
C LYS A 364 5.52 13.07 16.52
N GLN A 365 4.21 12.97 16.44
CA GLN A 365 3.48 11.70 16.39
C GLN A 365 2.89 11.54 14.99
N THR A 366 3.30 10.51 14.25
CA THR A 366 2.78 10.25 12.90
C THR A 366 2.57 8.76 12.63
N LEU A 367 1.58 8.44 11.80
CA LEU A 367 1.30 7.13 11.21
C LEU A 367 1.69 7.07 9.72
N PHE A 368 1.90 8.22 9.09
CA PHE A 368 2.16 8.31 7.65
C PHE A 368 3.65 8.25 7.35
N LEU A 369 3.97 7.64 6.21
CA LEU A 369 5.27 7.81 5.57
C LEU A 369 5.23 9.06 4.68
N GLU A 370 6.21 9.92 4.85
CA GLU A 370 6.33 11.19 4.14
C GLU A 370 7.62 11.22 3.30
N TRP A 371 7.63 12.04 2.24
CA TRP A 371 8.77 12.13 1.31
C TRP A 371 10.10 12.54 1.99
N HIS A 372 10.00 13.18 3.15
CA HIS A 372 11.13 13.72 3.90
C HIS A 372 11.66 12.79 4.98
N ASP A 373 11.07 11.60 5.17
CA ASP A 373 11.45 10.71 6.28
C ASP A 373 12.90 10.24 6.17
N ASP A 374 13.38 9.99 4.94
CA ASP A 374 14.79 9.65 4.66
C ASP A 374 15.76 10.82 4.92
N ARG A 375 15.22 12.02 5.16
CA ARG A 375 16.00 13.26 5.39
C ARG A 375 15.95 13.69 6.85
N LEU A 376 15.06 13.12 7.67
CA LEU A 376 14.88 13.53 9.06
C LEU A 376 15.35 12.43 10.01
N ILE A 377 16.16 12.81 10.99
CA ILE A 377 16.70 11.88 11.97
C ILE A 377 16.00 12.15 13.31
N PRO A 378 15.31 11.16 13.89
CA PRO A 378 14.73 11.28 15.22
C PRO A 378 15.80 11.61 16.27
N TRP A 379 15.45 12.42 17.26
CA TRP A 379 16.34 12.96 18.30
C TRP A 379 17.45 13.90 17.83
N LEU A 380 17.59 14.12 16.52
CA LEU A 380 18.47 15.13 15.96
C LEU A 380 17.68 16.34 15.45
N HIS A 381 16.64 16.11 14.66
CA HIS A 381 15.84 17.19 14.05
C HIS A 381 14.49 17.40 14.74
N TYR A 382 13.98 16.37 15.40
CA TYR A 382 12.69 16.37 16.10
C TYR A 382 12.66 15.26 17.15
N VAL A 383 11.66 15.26 18.03
CA VAL A 383 11.47 14.22 19.03
C VAL A 383 10.29 13.31 18.62
N PRO A 384 10.50 11.99 18.41
CA PRO A 384 9.42 11.08 18.07
C PRO A 384 8.57 10.72 19.31
N VAL A 385 7.26 10.62 19.14
CA VAL A 385 6.33 10.14 20.17
C VAL A 385 5.47 9.00 19.63
N SER A 386 5.29 7.99 20.46
CA SER A 386 4.48 6.80 20.24
C SER A 386 3.00 7.14 20.07
N GLN A 387 2.24 6.24 19.47
CA GLN A 387 0.80 6.43 19.29
C GLN A 387 0.02 6.43 20.63
N SER A 388 0.56 5.80 21.67
CA SER A 388 -0.06 5.79 23.00
C SER A 388 0.21 7.08 23.79
N MET A 389 1.29 7.80 23.47
CA MET A 389 1.74 9.02 24.17
C MET A 389 2.04 8.82 25.67
N GLU A 390 2.20 7.58 26.13
CA GLU A 390 2.43 7.28 27.56
C GLU A 390 3.70 7.94 28.11
N GLU A 391 4.70 8.12 27.24
CA GLU A 391 5.98 8.75 27.56
C GLU A 391 5.96 10.28 27.57
N LEU A 392 4.91 10.90 27.00
CA LEU A 392 4.84 12.34 26.77
C LEU A 392 5.04 13.21 28.04
N PRO A 393 4.47 12.87 29.22
CA PRO A 393 4.66 13.65 30.44
C PRO A 393 6.11 13.67 30.92
N GLU A 394 6.76 12.51 30.99
CA GLU A 394 8.17 12.40 31.41
C GLU A 394 9.09 13.06 30.38
N LEU A 395 8.77 12.91 29.09
CA LEU A 395 9.49 13.56 28.00
C LEU A 395 9.43 15.09 28.12
N VAL A 396 8.23 15.66 28.30
CA VAL A 396 8.04 17.10 28.47
C VAL A 396 8.73 17.58 29.74
N PHE A 397 8.59 16.85 30.85
CA PHE A 397 9.26 17.18 32.10
C PHE A 397 10.78 17.19 31.93
N TYR A 398 11.37 16.17 31.31
CA TYR A 398 12.80 16.09 31.03
C TYR A 398 13.27 17.28 30.18
N LEU A 399 12.63 17.54 29.03
CA LEU A 399 13.06 18.58 28.09
C LEU A 399 12.85 20.00 28.62
N THR A 400 11.91 20.22 29.54
CA THR A 400 11.57 21.57 30.05
C THR A 400 12.05 21.86 31.48
N SER A 401 12.33 20.84 32.29
CA SER A 401 12.64 21.02 33.72
C SER A 401 14.04 20.52 34.10
N ASN A 402 14.61 19.55 33.38
CA ASN A 402 15.96 19.06 33.64
C ASN A 402 17.03 19.94 32.92
N PRO A 403 18.12 20.38 33.58
CA PRO A 403 19.20 21.13 32.92
C PRO A 403 19.79 20.45 31.70
N SER A 404 19.99 19.12 31.74
CA SER A 404 20.52 18.37 30.59
C SER A 404 19.50 18.27 29.46
N GLY A 405 18.23 17.98 29.80
CA GLY A 405 17.14 17.92 28.83
C GLY A 405 16.86 19.25 28.14
N LYS A 406 16.99 20.38 28.85
CA LYS A 406 16.90 21.73 28.25
C LYS A 406 17.99 21.96 27.21
N GLU A 407 19.20 21.48 27.45
CA GLU A 407 20.29 21.63 26.48
C GLU A 407 20.06 20.75 25.26
N VAL A 408 19.61 19.51 25.46
CA VAL A 408 19.18 18.62 24.37
C VAL A 408 18.08 19.28 23.53
N ALA A 409 17.06 19.86 24.18
CA ALA A 409 15.98 20.56 23.47
C ALA A 409 16.52 21.71 22.60
N ARG A 410 17.42 22.55 23.13
CA ARG A 410 18.05 23.62 22.34
C ARG A 410 18.85 23.10 21.15
N GLN A 411 19.56 21.98 21.32
CA GLN A 411 20.33 21.37 20.25
C GLN A 411 19.41 20.83 19.15
N ILE A 412 18.35 20.10 19.51
CA ILE A 412 17.38 19.58 18.54
C ILE A 412 16.72 20.70 17.75
N ALA A 413 16.25 21.76 18.41
CA ALA A 413 15.65 22.91 17.74
C ALA A 413 16.63 23.59 16.75
N ARG A 414 17.89 23.79 17.17
CA ARG A 414 18.92 24.37 16.29
C ARG A 414 19.24 23.48 15.10
N GLN A 415 19.40 22.18 15.32
CA GLN A 415 19.72 21.22 14.26
C GLN A 415 18.55 21.06 13.28
N GLY A 416 17.32 20.96 13.78
CA GLY A 416 16.10 20.94 12.95
C GLY A 416 16.01 22.16 12.05
N ARG A 417 16.21 23.36 12.60
CA ARG A 417 16.21 24.61 11.83
C ARG A 417 17.33 24.70 10.81
N GLN A 418 18.55 24.36 11.21
CA GLN A 418 19.70 24.35 10.29
C GLN A 418 19.49 23.36 9.15
N TRP A 419 18.95 22.18 9.45
CA TRP A 419 18.66 21.17 8.46
C TRP A 419 17.53 21.57 7.51
N HIS A 420 16.46 22.20 8.04
CA HIS A 420 15.38 22.75 7.23
C HIS A 420 15.91 23.67 6.13
N THR A 421 16.78 24.63 6.48
CA THR A 421 17.35 25.58 5.50
C THR A 421 18.22 24.94 4.42
N ARG A 422 18.67 23.69 4.62
CA ARG A 422 19.54 22.96 3.69
C ARG A 422 18.82 21.89 2.87
N ALA A 423 17.84 21.21 3.46
CA ALA A 423 17.24 20.00 2.91
C ALA A 423 15.77 20.14 2.53
N PHE A 424 15.12 21.26 2.88
CA PHE A 424 13.69 21.52 2.66
C PHE A 424 13.44 22.80 1.87
N ARG A 425 14.39 23.19 1.00
CA ARG A 425 14.19 24.36 0.13
C ARG A 425 13.19 24.00 -0.97
N GLU A 426 12.56 25.01 -1.56
CA GLU A 426 11.65 24.81 -2.69
C GLU A 426 12.31 24.01 -3.84
N VAL A 427 13.61 24.25 -4.07
CA VAL A 427 14.41 23.49 -5.05
C VAL A 427 14.51 22.01 -4.69
N ASP A 428 14.67 21.66 -3.41
CA ASP A 428 14.78 20.26 -2.97
C ASP A 428 13.45 19.52 -3.18
N MET A 429 12.33 20.17 -2.86
CA MET A 429 10.99 19.62 -3.11
C MET A 429 10.72 19.47 -4.61
N GLY A 430 11.09 20.46 -5.41
CA GLY A 430 10.98 20.42 -6.87
C GLY A 430 11.81 19.28 -7.49
N LEU A 431 13.05 19.09 -7.02
CA LEU A 431 13.91 17.99 -7.45
C LEU A 431 13.35 16.62 -7.08
N TYR A 432 12.76 16.49 -5.89
CA TYR A 432 12.12 15.24 -5.47
C TYR A 432 10.95 14.90 -6.40
N VAL A 433 10.05 15.86 -6.65
CA VAL A 433 8.90 15.65 -7.55
C VAL A 433 9.36 15.37 -8.98
N TYR A 434 10.35 16.11 -9.48
CA TYR A 434 10.90 15.87 -10.81
C TYR A 434 11.47 14.45 -10.94
N ARG A 435 12.30 14.01 -9.98
CA ARG A 435 12.84 12.64 -9.97
C ARG A 435 11.74 11.59 -9.85
N LEU A 436 10.74 11.83 -9.01
CA LEU A 436 9.58 10.94 -8.87
C LEU A 436 8.85 10.77 -10.21
N LEU A 437 8.60 11.88 -10.92
CA LEU A 437 7.94 11.85 -12.23
C LEU A 437 8.80 11.15 -13.29
N LEU A 438 10.13 11.34 -13.27
CA LEU A 438 11.04 10.63 -14.16
C LEU A 438 11.03 9.12 -13.90
N GLU A 439 11.10 8.69 -12.65
CA GLU A 439 11.02 7.27 -12.30
C GLU A 439 9.65 6.68 -12.65
N MET A 440 8.58 7.44 -12.44
CA MET A 440 7.23 7.01 -12.80
C MET A 440 7.06 6.89 -14.32
N ALA A 441 7.54 7.88 -15.09
CA ALA A 441 7.56 7.83 -16.55
C ALA A 441 8.40 6.66 -17.05
N ARG A 442 9.57 6.43 -16.44
CA ARG A 442 10.41 5.26 -16.73
C ARG A 442 9.65 3.97 -16.46
N LEU A 443 8.94 3.84 -15.33
CA LEU A 443 8.14 2.65 -15.02
C LEU A 443 6.99 2.42 -16.01
N GLN A 444 6.43 3.49 -16.57
CA GLN A 444 5.30 3.47 -17.50
C GLN A 444 5.70 3.36 -18.98
N ASP A 445 6.98 3.51 -19.31
CA ASP A 445 7.49 3.44 -20.69
C ASP A 445 7.14 2.07 -21.33
N PRO A 446 6.33 2.02 -22.41
CA PRO A 446 5.98 0.77 -23.08
C PRO A 446 7.17 0.05 -23.73
N GLN A 447 8.21 0.79 -24.09
CA GLN A 447 9.45 0.23 -24.65
C GLN A 447 10.40 -0.25 -23.57
N ARG A 448 10.20 0.16 -22.32
CA ARG A 448 10.90 -0.42 -21.19
C ARG A 448 10.51 -1.89 -21.14
N LYS A 449 11.48 -2.76 -21.45
CA LYS A 449 11.37 -4.19 -21.21
C LYS A 449 11.05 -4.36 -19.73
N ALA A 450 9.79 -4.67 -19.47
CA ALA A 450 9.30 -5.01 -18.15
C ALA A 450 10.11 -6.23 -17.67
N ASN A 451 11.08 -6.02 -16.79
CA ASN A 451 11.64 -7.10 -15.97
C ASN A 451 10.66 -7.46 -14.86
N TYR A 452 9.38 -7.64 -15.21
CA TYR A 452 8.38 -8.20 -14.33
C TYR A 452 8.34 -9.70 -14.56
N GLY A 453 8.96 -10.40 -13.61
CA GLY A 453 8.55 -11.75 -13.26
C GLY A 453 7.11 -11.76 -12.80
N LEU A 454 6.21 -12.05 -13.72
CA LEU A 454 4.92 -12.67 -13.47
C LEU A 454 4.54 -13.36 -14.77
N ALA A 455 4.36 -14.67 -14.67
CA ALA A 455 4.06 -15.58 -15.76
C ALA A 455 2.83 -15.12 -16.55
N ALA A 456 3.05 -14.52 -17.73
CA ALA A 456 2.00 -14.33 -18.74
C ALA A 456 2.63 -14.09 -20.12
N ALA A 457 3.13 -15.16 -20.74
CA ALA A 457 3.17 -15.29 -22.20
C ALA A 457 3.60 -16.72 -22.54
N ALA A 458 2.64 -17.63 -22.65
CA ALA A 458 2.83 -18.81 -23.48
C ALA A 458 2.92 -18.33 -24.94
N PRO A 459 3.87 -18.83 -25.73
CA PRO A 459 3.99 -18.47 -27.14
C PRO A 459 2.75 -18.96 -27.90
N THR A 460 2.17 -18.07 -28.70
CA THR A 460 1.24 -18.42 -29.78
C THR A 460 2.05 -19.06 -30.90
N GLU A 461 2.00 -20.38 -31.01
CA GLU A 461 2.35 -21.07 -32.25
C GLU A 461 1.14 -21.00 -33.20
N GLU A 462 1.29 -20.26 -34.29
CA GLU A 462 0.47 -20.42 -35.49
C GLU A 462 1.32 -21.08 -36.57
N CYS A 463 0.78 -22.16 -37.15
CA CYS A 463 1.42 -22.96 -38.18
C CYS A 463 1.48 -22.22 -39.53
N ALA A 464 2.71 -22.17 -40.07
CA ALA A 464 3.09 -22.23 -41.48
C ALA A 464 2.44 -21.28 -42.50
N SER A 465 3.26 -20.41 -43.10
CA SER A 465 3.83 -20.62 -44.45
C SER A 465 4.29 -19.29 -45.06
N THR A 466 5.60 -19.01 -45.11
CA THR A 466 6.38 -18.83 -46.36
C THR A 466 7.81 -18.39 -46.08
N LYS A 467 8.70 -18.81 -46.97
CA LYS A 467 10.17 -18.82 -46.89
C LYS A 467 10.78 -17.41 -46.79
N THR A 468 11.84 -17.24 -45.99
CA THR A 468 13.24 -16.97 -46.42
C THR A 468 14.17 -16.65 -45.23
N ALA A 469 15.27 -17.42 -45.14
CA ALA A 469 16.55 -17.28 -44.40
C ALA A 469 16.60 -17.12 -42.85
N PRO A 470 17.57 -17.77 -42.15
CA PRO A 470 17.43 -18.11 -40.74
C PRO A 470 17.97 -17.02 -39.79
N ALA A 471 17.12 -16.56 -38.86
CA ALA A 471 17.57 -15.86 -37.66
C ALA A 471 17.83 -16.88 -36.54
N LYS A 472 19.05 -16.83 -36.00
CA LYS A 472 19.57 -17.69 -34.93
C LYS A 472 18.70 -17.60 -33.67
N SER A 473 18.46 -18.75 -33.05
CA SER A 473 17.98 -18.85 -31.67
C SER A 473 18.92 -18.09 -30.73
N GLY A 474 18.36 -17.26 -29.86
CA GLY A 474 19.11 -16.49 -28.87
C GLY A 474 18.48 -16.61 -27.49
N ASN A 475 18.95 -17.59 -26.72
CA ASN A 475 18.94 -17.52 -25.25
C ASN A 475 19.66 -16.23 -24.85
N SER A 476 19.09 -15.39 -23.98
CA SER A 476 19.90 -14.39 -23.28
C SER A 476 20.95 -15.15 -22.45
N PRO A 477 22.25 -14.93 -22.67
CA PRO A 477 23.28 -15.60 -21.88
C PRO A 477 23.25 -15.04 -20.47
N ALA A 478 23.24 -15.93 -19.46
CA ALA A 478 23.43 -15.54 -18.07
C ALA A 478 24.70 -14.66 -17.93
N PRO A 479 24.71 -13.65 -17.05
CA PRO A 479 25.89 -12.82 -16.83
C PRO A 479 27.08 -13.72 -16.41
N LYS A 480 28.26 -13.40 -16.94
CA LYS A 480 29.47 -14.22 -16.76
C LYS A 480 29.87 -14.35 -15.28
N THR A 481 29.63 -13.29 -14.50
CA THR A 481 29.79 -13.20 -13.04
C THR A 481 28.75 -12.25 -12.47
N PHE A 482 28.19 -12.57 -11.31
CA PHE A 482 27.14 -11.77 -10.69
C PHE A 482 27.12 -11.88 -9.17
N GLY A 483 26.59 -10.86 -8.50
CA GLY A 483 26.23 -10.89 -7.08
C GLY A 483 24.75 -11.23 -6.89
N LEU A 484 24.37 -11.54 -5.66
CA LEU A 484 22.98 -11.76 -5.27
C LEU A 484 22.55 -10.75 -4.20
N VAL A 485 21.34 -10.23 -4.36
CA VAL A 485 20.73 -9.24 -3.46
C VAL A 485 19.37 -9.76 -2.99
N ALA A 486 19.10 -9.69 -1.69
CA ALA A 486 17.84 -10.12 -1.13
C ALA A 486 16.72 -9.07 -1.34
N LEU A 487 15.61 -9.47 -1.95
CA LEU A 487 14.43 -8.63 -2.16
C LEU A 487 13.28 -9.05 -1.22
N ARG A 488 13.08 -8.27 -0.16
CA ARG A 488 11.97 -8.41 0.78
C ARG A 488 11.67 -7.07 1.46
N SER A 489 10.77 -6.29 0.87
CA SER A 489 10.41 -4.96 1.35
C SER A 489 9.95 -4.95 2.81
N GLY A 490 10.35 -3.93 3.57
CA GLY A 490 9.99 -3.78 4.99
C GLY A 490 10.69 -4.75 5.94
N SER A 491 11.88 -5.25 5.59
CA SER A 491 12.65 -6.14 6.46
C SER A 491 14.15 -5.84 6.49
N PRO A 492 14.87 -6.22 7.57
CA PRO A 492 16.30 -5.93 7.71
C PRO A 492 17.19 -6.55 6.61
N ILE A 493 16.69 -7.60 5.95
CA ILE A 493 17.38 -8.28 4.85
C ILE A 493 17.09 -7.66 3.47
N HIS A 494 16.32 -6.57 3.40
CA HIS A 494 16.05 -5.94 2.12
C HIS A 494 17.31 -5.25 1.58
N PHE A 495 17.67 -5.54 0.33
CA PHE A 495 18.86 -5.02 -0.34
C PHE A 495 20.19 -5.46 0.27
N THR A 496 20.19 -6.44 1.18
CA THR A 496 21.44 -7.02 1.67
C THR A 496 22.03 -7.98 0.64
N HIS A 497 23.34 -7.91 0.44
CA HIS A 497 24.08 -8.82 -0.42
C HIS A 497 24.26 -10.18 0.24
N PHE A 498 24.40 -11.23 -0.58
CA PHE A 498 24.82 -12.55 -0.11
C PHE A 498 26.30 -12.51 0.25
N SER A 499 26.63 -13.00 1.42
CA SER A 499 27.98 -13.33 1.86
C SER A 499 28.13 -14.84 1.95
N ALA A 500 29.37 -15.31 1.92
CA ALA A 500 29.74 -16.72 2.04
C ALA A 500 30.82 -16.87 3.11
N SER A 501 30.58 -17.73 4.10
CA SER A 501 31.53 -18.05 5.19
C SER A 501 31.15 -19.38 5.81
N GLU A 502 32.12 -20.18 6.24
CA GLU A 502 31.91 -21.46 6.95
C GLU A 502 30.90 -22.39 6.24
N ASN A 503 31.12 -22.68 4.95
CA ASN A 503 30.20 -23.45 4.09
C ASN A 503 28.80 -22.85 3.89
N GLY A 504 28.40 -21.80 4.59
CA GLY A 504 27.06 -21.23 4.55
C GLY A 504 26.94 -19.95 3.74
N PHE A 505 25.72 -19.67 3.26
CA PHE A 505 25.37 -18.37 2.71
C PHE A 505 24.61 -17.54 3.73
N LEU A 506 25.04 -16.28 3.87
CA LEU A 506 24.60 -15.39 4.94
C LEU A 506 24.16 -14.04 4.35
N LEU A 507 23.22 -13.36 5.01
CA LEU A 507 22.84 -11.98 4.71
C LEU A 507 23.22 -11.07 5.88
N GLY A 508 23.85 -9.93 5.57
CA GLY A 508 24.23 -8.94 6.58
C GLY A 508 25.44 -9.36 7.44
N LEU A 509 26.29 -10.27 6.95
CA LEU A 509 27.55 -10.59 7.60
C LEU A 509 28.52 -9.39 7.45
N PRO A 510 29.15 -8.90 8.53
CA PRO A 510 30.18 -7.88 8.43
C PRO A 510 31.35 -8.32 7.54
N ALA A 511 31.86 -7.41 6.71
CA ALA A 511 32.89 -7.74 5.72
C ALA A 511 34.20 -8.27 6.33
N ASP A 512 34.53 -7.87 7.57
CA ASP A 512 35.68 -8.34 8.34
C ASP A 512 35.53 -9.77 8.88
N LYS A 513 34.30 -10.31 8.88
CA LYS A 513 33.97 -11.64 9.43
C LYS A 513 33.80 -12.72 8.37
N GLN A 514 34.01 -12.38 7.10
CA GLN A 514 33.83 -13.32 5.99
C GLN A 514 34.95 -14.38 5.89
N ASN A 515 36.10 -14.18 6.56
CA ASN A 515 37.23 -15.11 6.58
C ASN A 515 37.63 -15.66 5.19
N SER A 516 37.59 -14.78 4.18
CA SER A 516 37.86 -15.14 2.77
C SER A 516 39.24 -14.65 2.32
N THR A 517 39.86 -15.40 1.41
CA THR A 517 41.10 -15.00 0.74
C THR A 517 40.77 -14.45 -0.63
N CYS A 518 40.85 -13.13 -0.80
CA CYS A 518 40.53 -12.45 -2.05
C CYS A 518 41.77 -11.85 -2.71
N SER A 519 41.77 -11.82 -4.05
CA SER A 519 42.82 -11.20 -4.87
C SER A 519 42.83 -9.66 -4.81
N GLY A 520 41.76 -9.04 -4.30
CA GLY A 520 41.60 -7.59 -4.16
C GLY A 520 40.76 -7.22 -2.94
N LYS A 521 40.35 -5.95 -2.83
CA LYS A 521 39.52 -5.45 -1.72
C LYS A 521 38.12 -6.06 -1.82
N SER A 522 37.76 -6.90 -0.84
CA SER A 522 36.41 -7.45 -0.70
C SER A 522 35.49 -6.39 -0.09
N ASP A 523 34.26 -6.31 -0.60
CA ASP A 523 33.15 -5.52 -0.08
C ASP A 523 32.27 -6.32 0.90
N GLY A 524 32.66 -7.57 1.21
CA GLY A 524 31.86 -8.49 2.03
C GLY A 524 30.84 -9.31 1.22
N SER A 525 30.74 -9.07 -0.10
CA SER A 525 29.79 -9.74 -0.97
C SER A 525 30.39 -11.01 -1.60
N ALA A 526 29.57 -12.03 -1.75
CA ALA A 526 29.88 -13.23 -2.51
C ALA A 526 29.60 -13.01 -4.00
N VAL A 527 30.55 -13.40 -4.84
CA VAL A 527 30.40 -13.35 -6.30
C VAL A 527 30.19 -14.76 -6.84
N PHE A 528 29.25 -14.89 -7.77
CA PHE A 528 28.76 -16.16 -8.29
C PHE A 528 28.99 -16.29 -9.79
N ARG A 529 29.09 -17.54 -10.25
CA ARG A 529 29.09 -17.94 -11.66
C ARG A 529 28.16 -19.14 -11.83
N LEU A 530 27.30 -19.07 -12.85
CA LEU A 530 26.43 -20.19 -13.23
C LEU A 530 27.08 -20.97 -14.39
N SER A 531 27.13 -22.29 -14.29
CA SER A 531 27.67 -23.17 -15.34
C SER A 531 26.89 -24.48 -15.35
N GLU A 532 26.27 -24.84 -16.48
CA GLU A 532 25.54 -26.11 -16.66
C GLU A 532 24.46 -26.39 -15.59
N GLY A 533 23.82 -25.35 -15.06
CA GLY A 533 22.80 -25.46 -14.00
C GLY A 533 23.35 -25.71 -12.60
N GLU A 534 24.68 -25.60 -12.43
CA GLU A 534 25.38 -25.57 -11.14
C GLU A 534 25.83 -24.15 -10.81
N LEU A 535 25.79 -23.80 -9.53
CA LEU A 535 26.17 -22.48 -9.01
C LEU A 535 27.54 -22.57 -8.32
N TYR A 536 28.48 -21.75 -8.77
CA TYR A 536 29.84 -21.68 -8.23
C TYR A 536 30.11 -20.32 -7.61
N LEU A 537 30.94 -20.32 -6.56
CA LEU A 537 31.59 -19.11 -6.06
C LEU A 537 32.76 -18.74 -6.98
N TYR A 538 32.85 -17.48 -7.37
CA TYR A 538 33.80 -17.02 -8.37
C TYR A 538 35.24 -17.01 -7.82
N ASN A 539 36.07 -17.90 -8.35
CA ASN A 539 37.49 -17.99 -8.07
C ASN A 539 38.30 -18.29 -9.34
N THR A 540 39.40 -17.57 -9.57
CA THR A 540 40.35 -17.80 -10.67
C THR A 540 41.40 -18.87 -10.34
N GLY A 541 41.46 -19.34 -9.09
CA GLY A 541 42.34 -20.43 -8.66
C GLY A 541 41.95 -21.81 -9.18
N LYS A 542 42.83 -22.81 -8.94
CA LYS A 542 42.60 -24.21 -9.33
C LYS A 542 41.49 -24.90 -8.53
N LYS A 543 41.19 -24.41 -7.32
CA LYS A 543 40.14 -24.94 -6.44
C LYS A 543 38.86 -24.13 -6.64
N GLN A 544 37.79 -24.83 -6.99
CA GLN A 544 36.46 -24.24 -7.22
C GLN A 544 35.55 -24.62 -6.05
N GLN A 545 34.69 -23.70 -5.63
CA GLN A 545 33.69 -23.94 -4.59
C GLN A 545 32.30 -23.92 -5.22
N ARG A 546 31.52 -24.97 -4.97
CA ARG A 546 30.20 -25.19 -5.59
C ARG A 546 29.12 -25.20 -4.52
N ALA A 547 28.01 -24.52 -4.80
CA ALA A 547 26.83 -24.54 -3.94
C ALA A 547 26.03 -25.84 -4.10
N TYR A 548 25.48 -26.32 -2.99
CA TYR A 548 24.59 -27.46 -2.91
C TYR A 548 23.44 -27.16 -1.95
N THR A 549 22.34 -27.89 -2.12
CA THR A 549 21.22 -27.83 -1.18
C THR A 549 20.72 -29.22 -0.82
N ASP A 550 20.25 -29.41 0.42
CA ASP A 550 19.57 -30.62 0.85
C ASP A 550 18.11 -30.31 1.15
N ARG A 551 17.22 -30.66 0.22
CA ARG A 551 15.77 -30.45 0.37
C ARG A 551 15.05 -31.64 1.03
N SER A 552 15.79 -32.62 1.58
CA SER A 552 15.19 -33.72 2.34
C SER A 552 14.52 -33.22 3.62
N GLY A 553 13.72 -34.07 4.27
CA GLY A 553 13.12 -33.72 5.56
C GLY A 553 14.16 -33.40 6.66
N MET A 554 15.36 -33.97 6.59
CA MET A 554 16.46 -33.66 7.51
C MET A 554 17.20 -32.39 7.11
N GLY A 555 17.45 -32.20 5.81
CA GLY A 555 18.16 -31.05 5.27
C GLY A 555 17.34 -29.76 5.23
N GLN A 556 16.00 -29.85 5.19
CA GLN A 556 15.04 -28.74 5.27
C GLN A 556 15.26 -27.60 4.24
N GLY A 557 16.05 -27.82 3.20
CA GLY A 557 16.44 -26.80 2.21
C GLY A 557 17.73 -26.06 2.55
N VAL A 558 18.64 -26.64 3.33
CA VAL A 558 19.93 -26.00 3.67
C VAL A 558 20.64 -25.57 2.41
N LEU A 559 21.19 -24.35 2.38
CA LEU A 559 21.96 -23.85 1.25
C LEU A 559 23.40 -23.61 1.69
N GLN A 560 24.30 -24.43 1.17
CA GLN A 560 25.70 -24.44 1.54
C GLN A 560 26.60 -24.56 0.31
N TYR A 561 27.92 -24.46 0.50
CA TYR A 561 28.92 -24.70 -0.51
C TYR A 561 30.08 -25.55 0.02
N SER A 562 30.80 -26.19 -0.90
CA SER A 562 32.01 -26.96 -0.59
C SER A 562 33.01 -26.88 -1.72
N THR A 563 34.29 -27.09 -1.39
CA THR A 563 35.34 -27.22 -2.40
C THR A 563 35.11 -28.48 -3.21
N VAL A 564 35.13 -28.36 -4.53
CA VAL A 564 34.99 -29.47 -5.46
C VAL A 564 36.21 -30.40 -5.30
N THR A 565 35.98 -31.58 -4.70
CA THR A 565 36.96 -32.66 -4.60
C THR A 565 36.61 -33.81 -5.55
N LYS A 566 37.48 -34.82 -5.64
CA LYS A 566 37.21 -36.04 -6.43
C LYS A 566 36.11 -36.91 -5.82
N ASN A 567 35.80 -36.73 -4.54
CA ASN A 567 34.78 -37.52 -3.86
C ASN A 567 33.40 -36.90 -4.14
N PRO A 568 32.40 -37.70 -4.53
CA PRO A 568 31.05 -37.21 -4.72
C PRO A 568 30.47 -36.74 -3.38
N LEU A 569 29.65 -35.69 -3.42
CA LEU A 569 28.83 -35.30 -2.27
C LEU A 569 27.77 -36.39 -2.00
N PRO A 570 27.27 -36.50 -0.76
CA PRO A 570 26.14 -37.37 -0.44
C PRO A 570 24.99 -37.18 -1.43
N GLU A 571 24.26 -38.26 -1.75
CA GLU A 571 23.18 -38.25 -2.75
C GLU A 571 22.04 -37.28 -2.41
N ALA A 572 21.83 -37.01 -1.11
CA ALA A 572 20.87 -36.02 -0.63
C ALA A 572 21.22 -34.57 -1.01
N PHE A 573 22.48 -34.29 -1.39
CA PHE A 573 22.93 -32.94 -1.72
C PHE A 573 22.77 -32.66 -3.20
N GLU A 574 21.77 -31.86 -3.53
CA GLU A 574 21.47 -31.46 -4.90
C GLU A 574 22.36 -30.27 -5.30
N THR A 575 23.19 -30.46 -6.33
CA THR A 575 24.08 -29.40 -6.87
C THR A 575 23.55 -28.77 -8.16
N LYS A 576 22.61 -29.45 -8.83
CA LYS A 576 22.03 -29.06 -10.12
C LYS A 576 20.60 -28.56 -9.94
N GLY A 577 20.21 -27.60 -10.78
CA GLY A 577 18.85 -27.03 -10.77
C GLY A 577 18.83 -25.51 -10.65
N TRP A 578 20.00 -24.88 -10.56
CA TRP A 578 20.15 -23.43 -10.51
C TRP A 578 19.81 -22.81 -11.85
N LYS A 579 18.85 -21.88 -11.85
CA LYS A 579 18.44 -21.14 -13.03
C LYS A 579 18.13 -19.70 -12.67
N ILE A 580 18.54 -18.78 -13.53
CA ILE A 580 18.10 -17.38 -13.46
C ILE A 580 16.83 -17.29 -14.30
N ASP A 581 15.74 -16.85 -13.68
CA ASP A 581 14.47 -16.69 -14.39
C ASP A 581 14.50 -15.46 -15.31
N LYS A 582 13.48 -15.32 -16.16
CA LYS A 582 13.32 -14.14 -17.03
C LYS A 582 13.22 -12.83 -16.25
N SER A 583 12.82 -12.90 -14.99
CA SER A 583 12.74 -11.76 -14.10
C SER A 583 14.13 -11.26 -13.77
N GLY A 584 15.14 -12.13 -13.67
CA GLY A 584 16.48 -11.84 -13.17
C GLY A 584 16.70 -12.30 -11.71
N ASN A 585 15.88 -13.23 -11.22
CA ASN A 585 16.00 -13.85 -9.91
C ASN A 585 16.64 -15.23 -10.04
N LEU A 586 17.56 -15.55 -9.13
CA LEU A 586 18.10 -16.90 -9.00
C LEU A 586 17.02 -17.80 -8.37
N ASN A 587 16.81 -18.98 -8.94
CA ASN A 587 15.90 -19.99 -8.42
C ASN A 587 16.58 -21.36 -8.45
N PHE A 588 16.16 -22.24 -7.53
CA PHE A 588 16.58 -23.64 -7.51
C PHE A 588 15.40 -24.55 -7.84
N ALA A 589 15.51 -25.30 -8.93
CA ALA A 589 14.49 -26.26 -9.40
C ALA A 589 13.07 -25.64 -9.43
N ASP A 590 12.16 -26.16 -8.61
CA ASP A 590 10.76 -25.77 -8.41
C ASP A 590 10.51 -25.01 -7.10
N ALA A 591 11.56 -24.64 -6.36
CA ALA A 591 11.44 -23.89 -5.11
C ALA A 591 10.86 -22.48 -5.35
N SER A 592 10.02 -22.01 -4.42
CA SER A 592 9.31 -20.73 -4.49
C SER A 592 10.13 -19.51 -4.02
N GLY A 593 11.46 -19.66 -3.92
CA GLY A 593 12.39 -18.62 -3.47
C GLY A 593 13.34 -19.11 -2.39
N PHE A 594 13.75 -18.20 -1.50
CA PHE A 594 14.66 -18.47 -0.38
C PHE A 594 14.04 -18.05 0.94
N THR A 595 14.57 -18.61 2.03
CA THR A 595 14.19 -18.29 3.40
C THR A 595 15.44 -17.85 4.16
N ALA A 596 15.39 -16.69 4.82
CA ALA A 596 16.46 -16.18 5.66
C ALA A 596 16.08 -16.35 7.14
N CYS A 597 16.91 -17.02 7.93
CA CYS A 597 16.69 -17.25 9.35
C CYS A 597 17.71 -16.47 10.21
N PRO A 598 17.29 -15.85 11.32
CA PRO A 598 18.17 -15.01 12.16
C PRO A 598 18.99 -15.85 13.15
N ASN A 599 19.55 -16.96 12.68
CA ASN A 599 20.42 -17.87 13.42
C ASN A 599 21.84 -17.91 12.83
N GLY A 600 22.18 -16.96 11.95
CA GLY A 600 23.53 -16.83 11.43
C GLY A 600 24.51 -16.29 12.48
N PRO A 601 25.82 -16.53 12.31
CA PRO A 601 26.84 -15.98 13.19
C PRO A 601 26.86 -14.45 13.13
N ASP A 602 27.34 -13.79 14.19
CA ASP A 602 27.52 -12.33 14.26
C ASP A 602 26.26 -11.50 13.93
N GLY A 603 25.07 -12.04 14.21
CA GLY A 603 23.79 -11.37 13.94
C GLY A 603 23.36 -11.39 12.47
N SER A 604 24.05 -12.16 11.63
CA SER A 604 23.69 -12.38 10.24
C SER A 604 22.51 -13.35 10.09
N TRP A 605 21.96 -13.42 8.87
CA TRP A 605 20.85 -14.32 8.55
C TRP A 605 21.30 -15.47 7.68
N ALA A 606 21.10 -16.71 8.13
CA ALA A 606 21.40 -17.89 7.34
C ALA A 606 20.38 -18.08 6.22
N VAL A 607 20.85 -18.36 5.01
CA VAL A 607 20.00 -18.54 3.83
C VAL A 607 19.70 -20.01 3.57
N TRP A 608 18.45 -20.30 3.26
CA TRP A 608 17.91 -21.62 2.92
C TRP A 608 17.12 -21.53 1.61
N VAL A 609 17.08 -22.61 0.84
CA VAL A 609 16.13 -22.79 -0.26
C VAL A 609 14.75 -23.04 0.33
N ALA A 610 13.72 -22.33 -0.15
CA ALA A 610 12.38 -22.46 0.41
C ALA A 610 11.75 -23.82 0.06
N THR A 611 11.53 -24.67 1.07
CA THR A 611 10.92 -26.01 0.95
C THR A 611 9.50 -26.09 1.55
N GLY A 612 8.92 -24.93 1.93
CA GLY A 612 7.64 -24.85 2.61
C GLY A 612 7.71 -24.96 4.14
N ASN A 613 8.89 -25.21 4.71
CA ASN A 613 9.13 -25.10 6.15
C ASN A 613 9.33 -23.61 6.54
N SER A 614 8.54 -23.11 7.48
CA SER A 614 8.63 -21.73 7.97
C SER A 614 9.79 -21.48 8.95
N ARG A 615 10.41 -22.54 9.49
CA ARG A 615 11.53 -22.46 10.45
C ARG A 615 12.58 -23.55 10.17
N PRO A 616 13.27 -23.50 9.02
CA PRO A 616 14.32 -24.46 8.73
C PRO A 616 15.49 -24.35 9.72
N GLY A 617 16.15 -25.47 10.01
CA GLY A 617 17.24 -25.55 10.97
C GLY A 617 16.82 -25.32 12.43
N TYR A 618 15.53 -25.54 12.75
CA TYR A 618 14.95 -25.33 14.08
C TYR A 618 15.17 -23.92 14.64
N SER A 619 15.10 -22.90 13.78
CA SER A 619 15.25 -21.51 14.21
C SER A 619 14.21 -21.14 15.29
N GLU A 620 14.68 -20.57 16.40
CA GLU A 620 13.84 -20.12 17.51
C GLU A 620 12.96 -18.92 17.12
N LYS A 621 13.44 -18.12 16.16
CA LYS A 621 12.79 -16.90 15.67
C LYS A 621 12.18 -17.13 14.30
N GLU A 622 11.23 -16.28 13.92
CA GLU A 622 10.57 -16.37 12.62
C GLU A 622 11.54 -16.08 11.47
N CYS A 623 11.58 -16.98 10.50
CA CYS A 623 12.37 -16.80 9.28
C CYS A 623 11.58 -16.06 8.20
N LEU A 624 12.31 -15.42 7.29
CA LEU A 624 11.77 -14.48 6.32
C LEU A 624 11.95 -15.02 4.89
N GLY A 625 10.84 -15.29 4.20
CA GLY A 625 10.87 -15.63 2.78
C GLY A 625 11.24 -14.43 1.90
N PHE A 626 12.15 -14.60 0.94
CA PHE A 626 12.64 -13.53 0.05
C PHE A 626 13.03 -14.07 -1.34
N ASN A 627 13.15 -13.15 -2.32
CA ASN A 627 13.66 -13.46 -3.65
C ASN A 627 15.13 -13.01 -3.78
N ALA A 628 16.00 -13.85 -4.35
CA ALA A 628 17.39 -13.48 -4.61
C ALA A 628 17.54 -12.91 -6.02
N ARG A 629 17.85 -11.61 -6.10
CA ARG A 629 18.02 -10.87 -7.34
C ARG A 629 19.45 -10.92 -7.82
N VAL A 630 19.65 -11.19 -9.11
CA VAL A 630 20.96 -11.12 -9.77
C VAL A 630 21.33 -9.67 -10.00
N SER A 631 22.52 -9.29 -9.53
CA SER A 631 23.19 -8.02 -9.83
C SER A 631 24.45 -8.30 -10.64
N GLU A 632 24.51 -7.82 -11.88
CA GLU A 632 25.67 -8.04 -12.74
C GLU A 632 26.90 -7.33 -12.19
N ILE A 633 28.07 -7.99 -12.27
CA ILE A 633 29.35 -7.45 -11.82
C ILE A 633 30.33 -7.51 -12.99
N GLU A 634 30.70 -6.35 -13.52
CA GLU A 634 31.65 -6.22 -14.64
C GLU A 634 33.08 -6.58 -14.23
N HIS A 635 33.50 -6.15 -13.04
CA HIS A 635 34.83 -6.40 -12.48
C HIS A 635 34.73 -7.25 -11.21
N ALA A 636 34.66 -8.57 -11.40
CA ALA A 636 34.53 -9.53 -10.29
C ALA A 636 35.85 -9.73 -9.54
N THR A 637 35.83 -9.56 -8.22
CA THR A 637 36.94 -9.94 -7.34
C THR A 637 36.94 -11.45 -7.14
N SER A 638 38.05 -12.11 -7.46
CA SER A 638 38.22 -13.54 -7.18
C SER A 638 38.47 -13.76 -5.69
N CYS A 639 37.65 -14.59 -5.06
CA CYS A 639 37.71 -14.91 -3.63
C CYS A 639 37.57 -16.42 -3.39
N PHE A 640 38.24 -16.89 -2.34
CA PHE A 640 38.08 -18.25 -1.81
C PHE A 640 37.59 -18.17 -0.37
N TYR A 641 36.47 -18.81 -0.06
CA TYR A 641 35.74 -18.66 1.20
C TYR A 641 36.04 -19.80 2.16
N SER A 642 35.88 -19.56 3.46
CA SER A 642 36.18 -20.53 4.52
C SER A 642 35.21 -21.72 4.52
N GLU A 643 35.71 -22.90 4.89
CA GLU A 643 34.90 -24.09 5.13
C GLU A 643 35.15 -24.55 6.58
N TYR A 644 34.15 -25.13 7.23
CA TYR A 644 34.26 -25.77 8.53
C TYR A 644 35.41 -26.77 8.48
N SER A 645 36.43 -26.51 9.29
CA SER A 645 37.38 -27.53 9.70
C SER A 645 36.63 -28.48 10.63
N GLY A 646 36.17 -29.60 10.08
CA GLY A 646 35.65 -30.72 10.86
C GLY A 646 36.69 -31.27 11.83
#